data_AF-A0ABD0TCP5-F1
#
_entry.id   AF-A0ABD0TCP5-F1
#
_cell.length_a   1.000
_cell.length_b   1.000
_cell.length_c   1.000
_cell.angle_alpha   90.00
_cell.angle_beta   90.00
_cell.angle_gamma   90.00
#
_symmetry.space_group_name_H-M   'P 1'
#
loop_
_entity.id
_entity.type
_entity.pdbx_description
1 polymer ?
#
loop_
_entity_poly.entity_id
_entity_poly.type
_entity_poly.pdbx_seq_one_letter_code
_entity_poly.pdbx_strand_id
1 'polypeptide(L)'
;MPLPGGYRRGTLGADAECDSMRTVGGGEFSGRTPAGTPEEATYRQSSVRTPESQTPPATDASQAASALKPATTKAGKPRVRMKWDSEINTFIMRTYFQITNLETDLTQYRPMLLQRFLEKYPDANVSEQRLSDQRRAIVRNKFLSDAEIDQIKHEVQSALDVNTNHTHQTLSQNPTTNVLLHQNTQTTINQNSLLLNTTETSQENYDTLTNTAYSQTQQIPDPNPQTFTDTQLIDILRDNLETNLLKYKGTDPGHRPKLPRLKTTRELSRIISIFNQEILPHKLTEIENIVDTHTFIYCTALTIVTHLQIKIKTRTNRPKTNKPAWQMRLETDIEQLRKDIGRLTQFKNGNKAKKLVQKVKAILEKTKTHSKYDDPNKKLDEHLDTLKQKLAIKSHRLNRYKKSQSRKQNNKLFSTNEKQFYRQFKQNTNVDQPPTAESLEEFWGNIWSNSVEHNQNAEWISNEKARSDSIPEMQFDDINVDEITAIINKTHNWKAAGVDSIQNFWFKKLYPFHEILAKQISDILKGNSVLPEFLTKGITFMLPKSSKTQDPSQYRPITCLPTLYKIITSCITHRINEHIELNNILSEEQKGCRKFHRGCKEQLIIDSTVLKYSQKHKKDIFISYIDYKKAFDSIPHSWLLEILEIYKINPKIIEFLKNTMTSWRTTINLRSSTNDISTGEVYIKRGIYQGDSLSPLWFCLALNPLSNELNESKMGFNIKCNRLVKHQITHLLYMDDLKLYADKVTNMSGLLDKTTEFSRDIKMDLGLDKCKKLNIVKGKIVVGDYSLGEEECIAAMKKGEIYKYLGYNQARLIEHREIKEKLKTEYYQRIHSLCKKQLYSKNLFKAINTYAIPILTYSFGVIKWTNSELQALEIKTRTILTQHRYHHPKSAVERITLPRKEGGRGLIEISHLHKKQILNLKEFFNEKQANNKNFTPLNLSNEATERIDTAGLKEAKLKRWREKELHGRHPHDLDQVHIDPEASNKWLESGQLFPESEGFLIAIQDQVISTKNYRKYILKDRTLRNDLCRKCNNKPETIQHITGACITLTQNDYTHRHNQLVNIIHQKLVLKYKLLNDHHTPYYKYTPQNVIENPKYKLYYDRTILTDNTIYNNRPDITFVDKDNKHTYIIDIAVPNTNNIQSTIIEKVRKYTELQDQIKRLLRHEGRHVVWVG
;
A
#
# COMPACT_ATOMS: atom_id res chain seq x y z
N MET A 1 36.94 37.71 -44.48
CA MET A 1 36.92 37.85 -45.95
C MET A 1 37.82 36.77 -46.56
N PRO A 2 37.55 36.21 -47.74
CA PRO A 2 36.36 35.54 -48.27
C PRO A 2 36.59 34.03 -48.54
N LEU A 3 35.55 33.34 -49.05
CA LEU A 3 35.45 31.92 -49.41
C LEU A 3 36.50 31.43 -50.45
N PRO A 4 36.81 30.12 -50.48
CA PRO A 4 36.32 29.26 -51.58
C PRO A 4 35.84 27.88 -51.06
N GLY A 5 34.82 27.23 -51.61
CA GLY A 5 34.78 26.65 -52.95
C GLY A 5 34.75 25.12 -52.80
N GLY A 6 33.64 24.48 -53.17
CA GLY A 6 33.37 23.07 -52.90
C GLY A 6 34.18 22.07 -53.73
N TYR A 7 34.01 20.77 -53.45
CA TYR A 7 33.64 19.72 -54.42
C TYR A 7 33.57 18.33 -53.73
N ARG A 8 32.45 17.64 -53.98
CA ARG A 8 32.24 16.18 -54.06
C ARG A 8 32.81 15.25 -52.97
N ARG A 9 31.92 14.50 -52.31
CA ARG A 9 32.16 13.07 -52.05
C ARG A 9 31.00 12.22 -52.54
N GLY A 10 31.37 11.31 -53.44
CA GLY A 10 30.47 10.40 -54.14
C GLY A 10 30.04 9.20 -53.31
N THR A 11 28.91 8.68 -53.76
CA THR A 11 28.40 7.33 -53.62
C THR A 11 29.29 6.27 -54.25
N LEU A 12 29.24 5.06 -53.67
CA LEU A 12 29.35 3.68 -54.18
C LEU A 12 29.75 2.81 -52.95
N GLY A 13 29.18 1.66 -52.58
CA GLY A 13 28.31 0.66 -53.20
C GLY A 13 28.87 -0.74 -52.86
N ALA A 14 28.02 -1.69 -52.42
CA ALA A 14 28.23 -3.18 -52.31
C ALA A 14 29.24 -3.72 -51.25
N ASP A 15 29.13 -4.90 -50.60
CA ASP A 15 28.18 -6.03 -50.60
C ASP A 15 28.48 -7.04 -49.44
N ALA A 16 27.58 -8.02 -49.26
CA ALA A 16 27.65 -9.33 -48.55
C ALA A 16 27.55 -9.34 -46.99
N GLU A 17 26.78 -10.20 -46.31
CA GLU A 17 26.14 -11.48 -46.65
C GLU A 17 25.10 -11.83 -45.55
N CYS A 18 23.91 -12.33 -45.93
CA CYS A 18 23.17 -13.39 -45.20
C CYS A 18 21.91 -13.78 -46.01
N ASP A 19 22.07 -14.78 -46.88
CA ASP A 19 21.01 -15.55 -47.53
C ASP A 19 20.02 -16.13 -46.50
N SER A 20 18.69 -16.02 -46.64
CA SER A 20 17.74 -16.43 -47.69
C SER A 20 17.34 -17.92 -47.63
N MET A 21 16.05 -18.17 -47.33
CA MET A 21 15.14 -19.20 -47.88
C MET A 21 13.82 -19.13 -47.07
N ARG A 22 12.82 -18.41 -47.59
CA ARG A 22 11.71 -18.85 -48.47
C ARG A 22 10.53 -19.49 -47.72
N THR A 23 9.41 -18.77 -47.83
CA THR A 23 7.99 -19.17 -47.76
C THR A 23 7.70 -20.48 -48.52
N VAL A 24 6.69 -21.28 -48.15
CA VAL A 24 5.33 -21.40 -48.74
C VAL A 24 4.66 -22.55 -47.95
N GLY A 25 3.44 -22.52 -47.41
CA GLY A 25 2.12 -22.45 -48.05
C GLY A 25 1.27 -23.62 -47.50
N GLY A 26 -0.05 -23.44 -47.40
CA GLY A 26 -0.97 -24.47 -46.92
C GLY A 26 -1.32 -25.51 -47.99
N GLY A 27 -1.80 -26.68 -47.56
CA GLY A 27 -2.38 -27.73 -48.39
C GLY A 27 -2.79 -28.94 -47.55
N GLU A 28 -4.00 -29.45 -47.78
CA GLU A 28 -4.67 -30.54 -47.05
C GLU A 28 -4.26 -31.97 -47.50
N PHE A 29 -4.76 -32.95 -46.73
CA PHE A 29 -5.10 -34.35 -47.07
C PHE A 29 -4.09 -35.52 -46.96
N SER A 30 -4.53 -36.49 -46.13
CA SER A 30 -4.48 -37.97 -46.25
C SER A 30 -3.18 -38.80 -46.06
N GLY A 31 -3.28 -39.80 -45.18
CA GLY A 31 -3.09 -41.21 -45.58
C GLY A 31 -1.78 -41.96 -45.28
N ARG A 32 -1.82 -42.81 -44.24
CA ARG A 32 -1.20 -44.15 -44.06
C ARG A 32 0.35 -44.36 -44.03
N THR A 33 0.77 -45.01 -42.93
CA THR A 33 1.89 -45.95 -42.62
C THR A 33 2.54 -46.70 -43.81
N PRO A 34 3.78 -47.26 -43.75
CA PRO A 34 4.32 -48.06 -42.61
C PRO A 34 5.87 -48.12 -42.37
N ALA A 35 6.23 -48.89 -41.34
CA ALA A 35 7.39 -49.79 -41.20
C ALA A 35 8.80 -49.26 -40.84
N GLY A 36 9.44 -49.98 -39.89
CA GLY A 36 10.90 -50.16 -39.84
C GLY A 36 11.62 -49.79 -38.52
N THR A 37 11.62 -50.70 -37.54
CA THR A 37 12.65 -50.89 -36.48
C THR A 37 14.02 -51.29 -37.08
N PRO A 38 15.16 -51.52 -36.35
CA PRO A 38 15.48 -51.51 -34.90
C PRO A 38 16.87 -50.88 -34.54
N GLU A 39 17.33 -51.14 -33.31
CA GLU A 39 18.73 -51.27 -32.83
C GLU A 39 19.43 -50.13 -32.06
N GLU A 40 19.17 -50.15 -30.75
CA GLU A 40 20.05 -50.62 -29.65
C GLU A 40 21.38 -49.96 -29.24
N ALA A 41 21.47 -49.87 -27.89
CA ALA A 41 22.60 -50.07 -26.99
C ALA A 41 23.49 -48.84 -26.62
N THR A 42 23.86 -48.56 -25.36
CA THR A 42 23.67 -49.24 -24.05
C THR A 42 24.18 -48.35 -22.87
N TYR A 43 23.55 -48.54 -21.68
CA TYR A 43 24.12 -48.64 -20.30
C TYR A 43 24.58 -47.39 -19.50
N ARG A 44 24.42 -47.25 -18.16
CA ARG A 44 23.90 -48.12 -17.06
C ARG A 44 23.59 -47.32 -15.75
N GLN A 45 22.45 -47.67 -15.13
CA GLN A 45 22.02 -47.89 -13.72
C GLN A 45 22.62 -47.23 -12.43
N SER A 46 21.71 -46.87 -11.50
CA SER A 46 21.62 -47.33 -10.07
C SER A 46 20.28 -46.83 -9.44
N SER A 47 19.26 -47.69 -9.30
CA SER A 47 18.81 -48.49 -8.12
C SER A 47 17.99 -47.73 -7.04
N VAL A 48 16.67 -47.97 -7.01
CA VAL A 48 15.74 -47.64 -5.91
C VAL A 48 15.17 -48.94 -5.36
N ARG A 49 15.26 -49.12 -4.04
CA ARG A 49 14.64 -50.22 -3.27
C ARG A 49 13.27 -49.82 -2.72
N THR A 50 12.40 -50.82 -2.68
CA THR A 50 11.05 -50.95 -2.11
C THR A 50 10.98 -50.72 -0.59
N PRO A 51 9.78 -50.45 -0.05
CA PRO A 51 9.40 -50.99 1.25
C PRO A 51 8.14 -51.85 1.19
N GLU A 52 8.20 -52.90 2.01
CA GLU A 52 7.32 -54.04 2.16
C GLU A 52 5.99 -53.71 2.86
N SER A 53 5.02 -54.60 2.61
CA SER A 53 3.79 -54.73 3.36
C SER A 53 4.04 -55.29 4.76
N GLN A 54 3.56 -54.59 5.78
CA GLN A 54 3.26 -55.20 7.08
C GLN A 54 1.79 -54.93 7.43
N THR A 55 1.04 -56.02 7.51
CA THR A 55 -0.32 -56.14 8.04
C THR A 55 -0.34 -55.88 9.56
N PRO A 56 -1.29 -55.10 10.10
CA PRO A 56 -1.66 -55.19 11.50
C PRO A 56 -2.63 -56.36 11.74
N PRO A 57 -2.64 -56.93 12.96
CA PRO A 57 -3.41 -58.15 13.29
C PRO A 57 -4.91 -57.86 13.41
N ALA A 58 -5.69 -58.89 13.13
CA ALA A 58 -7.11 -58.95 13.43
C ALA A 58 -7.32 -59.37 14.89
N THR A 59 -8.08 -58.58 15.67
CA THR A 59 -8.84 -59.07 16.84
C THR A 59 -10.12 -58.25 17.05
N ASP A 60 -11.22 -58.99 17.13
CA ASP A 60 -12.51 -58.78 17.80
C ASP A 60 -13.43 -57.60 17.45
N ALA A 61 -14.22 -57.85 16.42
CA ALA A 61 -15.54 -57.29 16.23
C ALA A 61 -16.56 -57.90 17.24
N SER A 62 -16.52 -57.50 18.52
CA SER A 62 -17.63 -57.78 19.45
C SER A 62 -17.86 -56.75 20.58
N GLN A 63 -17.07 -55.67 20.68
CA GLN A 63 -17.28 -54.65 21.74
C GLN A 63 -17.59 -53.22 21.28
N ALA A 64 -17.84 -52.98 19.99
CA ALA A 64 -18.18 -51.64 19.47
C ALA A 64 -19.70 -51.38 19.30
N ALA A 65 -20.55 -52.09 20.05
CA ALA A 65 -22.01 -51.90 20.04
C ALA A 65 -22.57 -51.19 21.30
N SER A 66 -21.71 -50.72 22.20
CA SER A 66 -22.14 -50.07 23.45
C SER A 66 -21.23 -48.88 23.82
N ALA A 67 -21.44 -47.72 23.17
CA ALA A 67 -21.07 -46.39 23.69
C ALA A 67 -21.45 -45.25 22.72
N LEU A 68 -22.70 -45.19 22.26
CA LEU A 68 -23.26 -43.95 21.72
C LEU A 68 -23.97 -43.21 22.84
N LYS A 69 -23.27 -42.33 23.56
CA LYS A 69 -23.93 -41.36 24.44
C LYS A 69 -24.59 -40.26 23.59
N PRO A 70 -25.85 -39.87 23.85
CA PRO A 70 -26.50 -38.80 23.11
C PRO A 70 -25.86 -37.44 23.43
N ALA A 71 -25.83 -36.55 22.44
CA ALA A 71 -25.23 -35.22 22.57
C ALA A 71 -25.91 -34.38 23.67
N THR A 72 -25.13 -33.98 24.67
CA THR A 72 -25.54 -33.07 25.76
C THR A 72 -25.21 -31.61 25.43
N THR A 73 -25.82 -30.67 26.15
CA THR A 73 -25.43 -29.25 26.12
C THR A 73 -24.16 -29.01 26.96
N LYS A 74 -23.54 -27.81 26.88
CA LYS A 74 -22.34 -27.45 27.67
C LYS A 74 -22.50 -27.61 29.19
N ALA A 75 -23.73 -27.76 29.70
CA ALA A 75 -24.06 -28.00 31.10
C ALA A 75 -24.52 -29.44 31.40
N GLY A 76 -24.29 -30.41 30.50
CA GLY A 76 -24.45 -31.83 30.78
C GLY A 76 -25.89 -32.40 30.73
N LYS A 77 -26.94 -31.59 30.53
CA LYS A 77 -28.31 -32.11 30.36
C LYS A 77 -28.56 -32.65 28.93
N PRO A 78 -29.30 -33.75 28.76
CA PRO A 78 -29.65 -34.32 27.45
C PRO A 78 -30.51 -33.34 26.63
N ARG A 79 -30.22 -33.19 25.32
CA ARG A 79 -31.01 -32.34 24.42
C ARG A 79 -32.39 -32.96 24.18
N VAL A 80 -33.41 -32.45 24.84
CA VAL A 80 -34.81 -32.74 24.49
C VAL A 80 -35.13 -32.04 23.17
N ARG A 81 -35.38 -32.80 22.11
CA ARG A 81 -35.76 -32.26 20.80
C ARG A 81 -37.22 -31.88 20.87
N MET A 82 -37.54 -30.59 20.81
CA MET A 82 -38.92 -30.12 20.77
C MET A 82 -39.67 -30.78 19.61
N LYS A 83 -40.79 -31.45 19.91
CA LYS A 83 -41.73 -31.97 18.92
C LYS A 83 -42.62 -30.81 18.45
N TRP A 84 -42.76 -30.67 17.14
CA TRP A 84 -43.59 -29.64 16.51
C TRP A 84 -44.90 -30.30 16.10
N ASP A 85 -45.92 -30.17 16.94
CA ASP A 85 -47.26 -30.66 16.62
C ASP A 85 -48.06 -29.62 15.80
N SER A 86 -49.27 -30.02 15.40
CA SER A 86 -50.16 -29.18 14.59
C SER A 86 -50.54 -27.87 15.30
N GLU A 87 -50.70 -27.91 16.61
CA GLU A 87 -51.09 -26.74 17.41
C GLU A 87 -49.97 -25.69 17.46
N ILE A 88 -48.72 -26.13 17.70
CA ILE A 88 -47.55 -25.26 17.69
C ILE A 88 -47.34 -24.66 16.29
N ASN A 89 -47.53 -25.46 15.22
CA ASN A 89 -47.40 -24.97 13.85
C ASN A 89 -48.47 -23.92 13.50
N THR A 90 -49.71 -24.16 13.92
CA THR A 90 -50.84 -23.21 13.78
C THR A 90 -50.56 -21.92 14.53
N PHE A 91 -50.07 -22.00 15.76
CA PHE A 91 -49.69 -20.85 16.56
C PHE A 91 -48.57 -20.02 15.92
N ILE A 92 -47.53 -20.68 15.40
CA ILE A 92 -46.42 -19.99 14.69
C ILE A 92 -46.95 -19.22 13.48
N MET A 93 -47.83 -19.82 12.68
CA MET A 93 -48.39 -19.17 11.49
C MET A 93 -49.33 -18.01 11.85
N ARG A 94 -50.21 -18.19 12.85
CA ARG A 94 -51.11 -17.12 13.34
C ARG A 94 -50.33 -15.93 13.90
N THR A 95 -49.35 -16.20 14.76
CA THR A 95 -48.50 -15.16 15.38
C THR A 95 -47.66 -14.43 14.34
N TYR A 96 -47.16 -15.16 13.34
CA TYR A 96 -46.43 -14.56 12.22
C TYR A 96 -47.31 -13.59 11.41
N PHE A 97 -48.56 -13.96 11.07
CA PHE A 97 -49.46 -13.05 10.36
C PHE A 97 -49.89 -11.85 11.20
N GLN A 98 -50.03 -12.01 12.52
CA GLN A 98 -50.32 -10.89 13.43
C GLN A 98 -49.15 -9.90 13.51
N ILE A 99 -47.92 -10.38 13.67
CA ILE A 99 -46.73 -9.52 13.82
C ILE A 99 -46.41 -8.80 12.50
N THR A 100 -46.57 -9.49 11.37
CA THR A 100 -46.22 -8.93 10.06
C THR A 100 -47.35 -8.15 9.41
N ASN A 101 -48.47 -7.96 10.10
CA ASN A 101 -49.71 -7.39 9.56
C ASN A 101 -50.06 -8.02 8.20
N LEU A 102 -50.30 -9.33 8.21
CA LEU A 102 -50.57 -10.15 7.02
C LEU A 102 -49.48 -10.06 5.94
N GLU A 103 -48.22 -10.13 6.36
CA GLU A 103 -47.00 -10.09 5.53
C GLU A 103 -46.68 -8.74 4.86
N THR A 104 -47.29 -7.64 5.32
CA THR A 104 -47.02 -6.28 4.81
C THR A 104 -45.76 -5.65 5.40
N ASP A 105 -45.40 -5.99 6.65
CA ASP A 105 -44.14 -5.59 7.30
C ASP A 105 -43.31 -6.82 7.72
N LEU A 106 -42.20 -7.03 7.02
CA LEU A 106 -41.28 -8.15 7.27
C LEU A 106 -40.06 -7.74 8.10
N THR A 107 -40.00 -6.49 8.54
CA THR A 107 -38.87 -5.93 9.29
C THR A 107 -38.95 -6.40 10.74
N GLN A 108 -37.87 -6.98 11.27
CA GLN A 108 -37.76 -7.41 12.68
C GLN A 108 -38.82 -8.41 13.20
N TYR A 109 -39.56 -9.14 12.35
CA TYR A 109 -40.57 -10.10 12.82
C TYR A 109 -40.01 -11.27 13.64
N ARG A 110 -38.72 -11.63 13.46
CA ARG A 110 -38.08 -12.79 14.10
C ARG A 110 -37.91 -12.66 15.62
N PRO A 111 -37.35 -11.56 16.16
CA PRO A 111 -37.29 -11.36 17.60
C PRO A 111 -38.68 -11.28 18.24
N MET A 112 -39.65 -10.61 17.59
CA MET A 112 -41.03 -10.53 18.10
C MET A 112 -41.74 -11.89 18.08
N LEU A 113 -41.51 -12.71 17.05
CA LEU A 113 -42.06 -14.07 16.95
C LEU A 113 -41.47 -14.96 18.04
N LEU A 114 -40.18 -14.83 18.36
CA LEU A 114 -39.58 -15.54 19.49
C LEU A 114 -40.17 -15.08 20.83
N GLN A 115 -40.33 -13.77 21.02
CA GLN A 115 -40.90 -13.22 22.25
C GLN A 115 -42.29 -13.79 22.52
N ARG A 116 -43.24 -13.67 21.57
CA ARG A 116 -44.60 -14.21 21.72
C ARG A 116 -44.63 -15.74 21.83
N PHE A 117 -43.66 -16.43 21.24
CA PHE A 117 -43.54 -17.87 21.37
C PHE A 117 -43.10 -18.29 22.77
N LEU A 118 -42.15 -17.59 23.38
CA LEU A 118 -41.72 -17.85 24.74
C LEU A 118 -42.77 -17.41 25.77
N GLU A 119 -43.60 -16.41 25.47
CA GLU A 119 -44.76 -16.06 26.31
C GLU A 119 -45.77 -17.21 26.40
N LYS A 120 -46.05 -17.92 25.29
CA LYS A 120 -46.98 -19.06 25.28
C LYS A 120 -46.31 -20.38 25.72
N TYR A 121 -45.02 -20.56 25.42
CA TYR A 121 -44.25 -21.76 25.73
C TYR A 121 -42.95 -21.41 26.49
N PRO A 122 -43.04 -20.97 27.76
CA PRO A 122 -41.91 -20.44 28.53
C PRO A 122 -40.78 -21.46 28.75
N ASP A 123 -41.11 -22.75 28.80
CA ASP A 123 -40.12 -23.83 28.96
C ASP A 123 -39.45 -24.28 27.65
N ALA A 124 -39.80 -23.67 26.50
CA ALA A 124 -39.27 -24.06 25.20
C ALA A 124 -37.89 -23.44 24.91
N ASN A 125 -36.86 -24.28 24.76
CA ASN A 125 -35.51 -23.83 24.42
C ASN A 125 -35.32 -23.71 22.88
N VAL A 126 -35.78 -22.60 22.30
CA VAL A 126 -35.79 -22.36 20.84
C VAL A 126 -35.15 -21.01 20.49
N SER A 127 -34.44 -20.92 19.36
CA SER A 127 -33.88 -19.66 18.85
C SER A 127 -34.75 -19.03 17.75
N GLU A 128 -34.63 -17.71 17.54
CA GLU A 128 -35.32 -16.98 16.46
C GLU A 128 -35.16 -17.66 15.08
N GLN A 129 -33.92 -18.11 14.79
CA GLN A 129 -33.61 -18.79 13.54
C GLN A 129 -34.36 -20.11 13.41
N ARG A 130 -34.54 -20.83 14.52
CA ARG A 130 -35.23 -22.12 14.52
C ARG A 130 -36.74 -21.99 14.30
N LEU A 131 -37.39 -20.97 14.87
CA LEU A 131 -38.81 -20.66 14.60
C LEU A 131 -39.03 -20.21 13.15
N SER A 132 -38.12 -19.39 12.62
CA SER A 132 -38.15 -18.97 11.20
C SER A 132 -37.92 -20.14 10.23
N ASP A 133 -37.05 -21.09 10.58
CA ASP A 133 -36.86 -22.33 9.82
C ASP A 133 -38.10 -23.23 9.89
N GLN A 134 -38.74 -23.33 11.07
CA GLN A 134 -39.96 -24.12 11.25
C GLN A 134 -41.13 -23.52 10.45
N ARG A 135 -41.33 -22.20 10.46
CA ARG A 135 -42.33 -21.52 9.58
C ARG A 135 -42.14 -21.89 8.11
N ARG A 136 -40.89 -21.89 7.64
CA ARG A 136 -40.58 -22.32 6.25
C ARG A 136 -40.81 -23.80 6.02
N ALA A 137 -40.59 -24.64 7.02
CA ALA A 137 -40.86 -26.07 6.95
C ALA A 137 -42.36 -26.36 6.91
N ILE A 138 -43.18 -25.61 7.67
CA ILE A 138 -44.66 -25.72 7.64
C ILE A 138 -45.18 -25.51 6.22
N VAL A 139 -44.76 -24.42 5.56
CA VAL A 139 -45.17 -24.11 4.18
C VAL A 139 -44.58 -25.11 3.17
N ARG A 140 -43.28 -25.41 3.26
CA ARG A 140 -42.60 -26.26 2.26
C ARG A 140 -43.08 -27.71 2.29
N ASN A 141 -43.30 -28.25 3.48
CA ASN A 141 -43.62 -29.66 3.67
C ASN A 141 -45.12 -29.89 3.89
N LYS A 142 -45.95 -28.85 3.75
CA LYS A 142 -47.40 -28.88 3.97
C LYS A 142 -47.80 -29.49 5.33
N PHE A 143 -47.13 -29.06 6.41
CA PHE A 143 -47.52 -29.47 7.78
C PHE A 143 -48.84 -28.82 8.24
N LEU A 144 -49.27 -27.78 7.55
CA LEU A 144 -50.64 -27.29 7.49
C LEU A 144 -51.01 -27.25 6.01
N SER A 145 -52.24 -27.64 5.68
CA SER A 145 -52.79 -27.53 4.34
C SER A 145 -52.96 -26.06 3.94
N ASP A 146 -53.00 -25.80 2.63
CA ASP A 146 -53.14 -24.44 2.11
C ASP A 146 -54.47 -23.81 2.59
N ALA A 147 -55.54 -24.61 2.70
CA ALA A 147 -56.84 -24.18 3.25
C ALA A 147 -56.78 -23.79 4.73
N GLU A 148 -56.03 -24.53 5.56
CA GLU A 148 -55.85 -24.19 6.99
C GLU A 148 -55.04 -22.88 7.15
N ILE A 149 -54.05 -22.66 6.30
CA ILE A 149 -53.26 -21.42 6.31
C ILE A 149 -54.13 -20.21 5.91
N ASP A 150 -54.98 -20.37 4.89
CA ASP A 150 -55.90 -19.32 4.45
C ASP A 150 -56.98 -19.01 5.50
N GLN A 151 -57.47 -20.03 6.21
CA GLN A 151 -58.39 -19.86 7.32
C GLN A 151 -57.74 -19.06 8.47
N ILE A 152 -56.50 -19.40 8.86
CA ILE A 152 -55.75 -18.64 9.87
C ILE A 152 -55.54 -17.18 9.43
N LYS A 153 -55.31 -16.95 8.13
CA LYS A 153 -55.12 -15.61 7.57
C LYS A 153 -56.42 -14.79 7.63
N HIS A 154 -57.56 -15.40 7.31
CA HIS A 154 -58.87 -14.78 7.46
C HIS A 154 -59.22 -14.47 8.91
N GLU A 155 -58.93 -15.36 9.85
CA GLU A 155 -59.15 -15.12 11.29
C GLU A 155 -58.35 -13.91 11.80
N VAL A 156 -57.08 -13.79 11.39
CA VAL A 156 -56.23 -12.66 11.77
C VAL A 156 -56.70 -11.36 11.13
N GLN A 157 -57.17 -11.40 9.87
CA GLN A 157 -57.78 -10.25 9.19
C GLN A 157 -59.01 -9.76 9.97
N SER A 158 -59.95 -10.65 10.30
CA SER A 158 -61.16 -10.30 11.05
C SER A 158 -60.84 -9.72 12.44
N ALA A 159 -59.80 -10.22 13.13
CA ALA A 159 -59.39 -9.70 14.43
C ALA A 159 -58.75 -8.30 14.37
N LEU A 160 -58.10 -7.94 13.25
CA LEU A 160 -57.55 -6.61 13.02
C LEU A 160 -58.65 -5.59 12.66
N ASP A 161 -59.71 -6.04 11.97
CA ASP A 161 -60.85 -5.21 11.58
C ASP A 161 -61.80 -4.88 12.76
N VAL A 162 -61.81 -5.69 13.82
CA VAL A 162 -62.59 -5.40 15.05
C VAL A 162 -61.90 -4.35 15.93
N ASN A 163 -60.56 -4.30 15.96
CA ASN A 163 -59.80 -3.32 16.75
C ASN A 163 -59.79 -1.91 16.16
N THR A 164 -60.15 -1.74 14.89
CA THR A 164 -60.31 -0.44 14.23
C THR A 164 -61.68 0.20 14.48
N ASN A 165 -62.69 -0.59 14.88
CA ASN A 165 -64.05 -0.11 15.16
C ASN A 165 -64.32 0.27 16.64
N HIS A 166 -63.38 0.02 17.56
CA HIS A 166 -63.52 0.37 18.98
C HIS A 166 -62.89 1.72 19.39
N THR A 167 -62.34 2.51 18.45
CA THR A 167 -61.74 3.84 18.73
C THR A 167 -62.65 5.03 18.36
N HIS A 168 -63.89 4.78 17.94
CA HIS A 168 -64.89 5.82 17.64
C HIS A 168 -66.23 5.53 18.34
N GLN A 169 -66.29 5.69 19.67
CA GLN A 169 -67.52 6.05 20.40
C GLN A 169 -67.21 6.17 21.90
N THR A 170 -66.86 7.36 22.37
CA THR A 170 -67.27 7.88 23.70
C THR A 170 -66.90 9.35 23.82
N LEU A 171 -67.86 10.11 24.35
CA LEU A 171 -67.81 11.53 24.79
C LEU A 171 -68.17 12.61 23.76
N SER A 172 -69.49 12.71 23.51
CA SER A 172 -70.17 14.00 23.38
C SER A 172 -71.26 14.11 24.44
N GLN A 173 -71.17 15.12 25.33
CA GLN A 173 -72.33 15.85 25.87
C GLN A 173 -71.90 17.32 26.11
N ASN A 174 -72.68 18.24 25.54
CA ASN A 174 -72.59 19.71 25.56
C ASN A 174 -73.09 20.28 26.92
N PRO A 175 -73.44 21.59 27.13
CA PRO A 175 -73.28 22.83 26.33
C PRO A 175 -72.89 24.10 27.13
N THR A 176 -72.44 25.18 26.45
CA THR A 176 -73.00 26.57 26.55
C THR A 176 -72.27 27.59 25.64
N THR A 177 -73.03 28.12 24.67
CA THR A 177 -73.33 29.56 24.39
C THR A 177 -72.22 30.57 24.03
N ASN A 178 -72.27 30.97 22.74
CA ASN A 178 -72.28 32.34 22.17
C ASN A 178 -71.04 33.26 22.07
N VAL A 179 -70.82 33.74 20.82
CA VAL A 179 -70.85 35.15 20.35
C VAL A 179 -69.59 35.77 19.68
N LEU A 180 -69.85 36.20 18.43
CA LEU A 180 -69.37 37.32 17.58
C LEU A 180 -67.92 37.49 17.07
N LEU A 181 -67.92 37.69 15.73
CA LEU A 181 -66.96 38.32 14.82
C LEU A 181 -66.46 39.72 15.25
N HIS A 182 -65.23 40.09 14.86
CA HIS A 182 -65.01 41.23 13.95
C HIS A 182 -63.58 41.31 13.34
N GLN A 183 -63.47 42.21 12.36
CA GLN A 183 -62.55 42.30 11.23
C GLN A 183 -61.29 43.15 11.45
N ASN A 184 -60.39 43.07 10.44
CA ASN A 184 -59.48 44.09 9.88
C ASN A 184 -58.16 44.44 10.61
N THR A 185 -57.05 44.41 9.84
CA THR A 185 -56.33 45.62 9.36
C THR A 185 -55.18 45.31 8.40
N GLN A 186 -54.96 46.24 7.45
CA GLN A 186 -53.94 46.31 6.39
C GLN A 186 -52.64 46.99 6.86
N THR A 187 -51.53 46.83 6.12
CA THR A 187 -50.61 47.88 5.55
C THR A 187 -49.27 47.23 5.05
N THR A 188 -48.87 47.26 3.75
CA THR A 188 -48.02 48.25 2.98
C THR A 188 -46.68 48.62 3.65
N ILE A 189 -45.50 48.84 3.03
CA ILE A 189 -44.94 49.11 1.68
C ILE A 189 -43.39 49.10 1.89
N ASN A 190 -42.54 48.69 0.91
CA ASN A 190 -41.53 49.55 0.24
C ASN A 190 -40.45 48.83 -0.58
N GLN A 191 -40.14 49.47 -1.71
CA GLN A 191 -39.15 49.17 -2.74
C GLN A 191 -37.80 49.84 -2.41
N ASN A 192 -36.71 49.39 -3.03
CA ASN A 192 -35.82 50.27 -3.81
C ASN A 192 -34.76 49.51 -4.62
N SER A 193 -34.42 50.13 -5.75
CA SER A 193 -33.70 49.70 -6.95
C SER A 193 -32.38 50.47 -7.13
N LEU A 194 -31.47 49.98 -8.02
CA LEU A 194 -30.43 50.68 -8.85
C LEU A 194 -29.24 49.70 -9.08
N LEU A 195 -28.92 49.16 -10.27
CA LEU A 195 -28.44 49.67 -11.59
C LEU A 195 -26.93 50.04 -11.69
N LEU A 196 -26.25 49.27 -12.58
CA LEU A 196 -25.25 49.62 -13.62
C LEU A 196 -23.73 49.82 -13.33
N ASN A 197 -22.96 48.98 -14.04
CA ASN A 197 -21.87 49.30 -15.01
C ASN A 197 -20.36 49.26 -14.68
N THR A 198 -19.69 48.32 -15.38
CA THR A 198 -18.51 48.44 -16.31
C THR A 198 -17.05 48.58 -15.84
N THR A 199 -16.19 47.77 -16.53
CA THR A 199 -14.79 48.00 -17.02
C THR A 199 -13.66 48.15 -15.98
N GLU A 200 -12.38 47.76 -16.13
CA GLU A 200 -11.56 47.02 -17.11
C GLU A 200 -10.15 46.78 -16.46
N THR A 201 -9.38 45.81 -16.97
CA THR A 201 -7.89 45.75 -17.08
C THR A 201 -6.91 45.45 -15.91
N SER A 202 -6.05 44.45 -16.20
CA SER A 202 -4.58 44.29 -16.01
C SER A 202 -3.88 43.99 -14.67
N GLN A 203 -3.30 42.77 -14.65
CA GLN A 203 -1.91 42.34 -14.35
C GLN A 203 -1.18 42.59 -13.00
N GLU A 204 -0.68 41.45 -12.49
CA GLU A 204 0.63 41.17 -11.84
C GLU A 204 0.79 41.08 -10.30
N ASN A 205 1.45 39.97 -9.95
CA ASN A 205 2.33 39.66 -8.81
C ASN A 205 1.86 38.78 -7.63
N TYR A 206 2.82 37.90 -7.31
CA TYR A 206 2.80 36.72 -6.47
C TYR A 206 3.09 37.04 -5.00
N ASP A 207 2.53 36.17 -4.16
CA ASP A 207 2.94 35.76 -2.81
C ASP A 207 2.51 36.55 -1.56
N THR A 208 2.15 35.70 -0.59
CA THR A 208 2.01 35.86 0.87
C THR A 208 0.67 36.31 1.49
N LEU A 209 0.05 35.30 2.13
CA LEU A 209 -0.59 35.29 3.46
C LEU A 209 -2.10 35.60 3.60
N THR A 210 -2.79 34.50 3.97
CA THR A 210 -3.78 34.35 5.05
C THR A 210 -5.20 34.90 4.93
N ASN A 211 -6.14 33.95 5.00
CA ASN A 211 -7.42 33.99 5.73
C ASN A 211 -8.31 35.24 5.57
N THR A 212 -9.39 35.13 4.80
CA THR A 212 -10.77 35.06 5.34
C THR A 212 -11.80 34.87 4.21
N ALA A 213 -12.94 34.27 4.58
CA ALA A 213 -14.21 34.20 3.84
C ALA A 213 -14.34 33.19 2.67
N TYR A 214 -14.61 31.93 3.02
CA TYR A 214 -15.56 31.08 2.27
C TYR A 214 -16.57 30.50 3.27
N SER A 215 -17.70 31.17 3.41
CA SER A 215 -18.91 30.62 4.04
C SER A 215 -20.09 31.03 3.19
N GLN A 216 -20.68 30.05 2.52
CA GLN A 216 -22.13 29.82 2.34
C GLN A 216 -22.38 29.04 1.03
N THR A 217 -22.16 27.73 1.10
CA THR A 217 -22.97 26.80 0.32
C THR A 217 -23.77 25.97 1.31
N GLN A 218 -25.08 26.22 1.33
CA GLN A 218 -26.07 25.47 2.07
C GLN A 218 -25.94 23.98 1.75
N GLN A 219 -25.72 23.19 2.80
CA GLN A 219 -25.67 21.74 2.75
C GLN A 219 -27.10 21.18 2.59
N ILE A 220 -27.31 20.34 1.57
CA ILE A 220 -28.49 19.48 1.50
C ILE A 220 -28.14 18.16 2.23
N PRO A 221 -28.91 17.69 3.23
CA PRO A 221 -28.55 16.54 4.07
C PRO A 221 -28.43 15.22 3.29
N ASP A 222 -27.43 14.40 3.64
CA ASP A 222 -27.28 13.00 3.23
C ASP A 222 -28.02 12.11 4.26
N PRO A 223 -28.71 11.02 3.89
CA PRO A 223 -29.61 10.33 4.81
C PRO A 223 -28.85 9.40 5.78
N ASN A 224 -29.03 9.67 7.07
CA ASN A 224 -28.73 8.91 8.30
C ASN A 224 -27.88 7.62 8.23
N PRO A 225 -26.85 7.55 9.08
CA PRO A 225 -26.95 7.05 10.45
C PRO A 225 -27.28 8.23 11.39
N GLN A 226 -28.20 8.03 12.35
CA GLN A 226 -28.69 9.05 13.30
C GLN A 226 -27.69 10.19 13.52
N THR A 227 -27.93 11.33 12.85
CA THR A 227 -27.05 12.49 12.95
C THR A 227 -27.35 13.19 14.25
N PHE A 228 -26.62 12.82 15.30
CA PHE A 228 -26.58 13.59 16.54
C PHE A 228 -26.18 15.03 16.21
N THR A 229 -26.85 16.00 16.84
CA THR A 229 -26.34 17.38 16.89
C THR A 229 -24.93 17.37 17.51
N ASP A 230 -24.06 18.32 17.16
CA ASP A 230 -22.70 18.36 17.71
C ASP A 230 -22.73 18.38 19.26
N THR A 231 -23.72 19.06 19.86
CA THR A 231 -23.94 19.07 21.32
C THR A 231 -24.27 17.67 21.87
N GLN A 232 -25.25 16.96 21.29
CA GLN A 232 -25.58 15.60 21.71
C GLN A 232 -24.41 14.62 21.51
N LEU A 233 -23.65 14.81 20.43
CA LEU A 233 -22.46 14.00 20.15
C LEU A 233 -21.37 14.23 21.20
N ILE A 234 -21.14 15.49 21.62
CA ILE A 234 -20.20 15.84 22.68
C ILE A 234 -20.56 15.12 23.99
N ASP A 235 -21.84 15.18 24.39
CA ASP A 235 -22.28 14.55 25.64
C ASP A 235 -22.11 13.02 25.59
N ILE A 236 -22.51 12.39 24.49
CA ILE A 236 -22.29 10.94 24.28
C ILE A 236 -20.81 10.58 24.34
N LEU A 237 -19.94 11.38 23.71
CA LEU A 237 -18.49 11.12 23.71
C LEU A 237 -17.89 11.32 25.11
N ARG A 238 -18.37 12.30 25.88
CA ARG A 238 -17.95 12.57 27.25
C ARG A 238 -18.33 11.41 28.19
N ASP A 239 -19.59 10.97 28.16
CA ASP A 239 -20.08 9.85 28.99
C ASP A 239 -19.35 8.55 28.68
N ASN A 240 -19.09 8.28 27.39
CA ASN A 240 -18.32 7.10 26.98
C ASN A 240 -16.86 7.19 27.42
N LEU A 241 -16.25 8.38 27.39
CA LEU A 241 -14.89 8.58 27.90
C LEU A 241 -14.84 8.30 29.40
N GLU A 242 -15.78 8.83 30.18
CA GLU A 242 -15.86 8.62 31.63
C GLU A 242 -16.07 7.14 31.98
N THR A 243 -16.96 6.47 31.25
CA THR A 243 -17.16 5.01 31.38
C THR A 243 -15.86 4.23 31.13
N ASN A 244 -15.10 4.61 30.09
CA ASN A 244 -13.83 3.98 29.79
C ASN A 244 -12.75 4.31 30.83
N LEU A 245 -12.72 5.54 31.36
CA LEU A 245 -11.80 5.94 32.43
C LEU A 245 -12.09 5.14 33.70
N LEU A 246 -13.34 5.03 34.13
CA LEU A 246 -13.73 4.21 35.30
C LEU A 246 -13.30 2.75 35.14
N LYS A 247 -13.38 2.21 33.92
CA LYS A 247 -13.02 0.83 33.62
C LYS A 247 -11.52 0.56 33.58
N TYR A 248 -10.72 1.50 33.09
CA TYR A 248 -9.29 1.27 32.80
C TYR A 248 -8.32 2.04 33.69
N LYS A 249 -8.78 3.00 34.49
CA LYS A 249 -7.96 3.65 35.53
C LYS A 249 -7.52 2.59 36.55
N GLY A 250 -6.24 2.61 36.92
CA GLY A 250 -5.63 1.59 37.80
C GLY A 250 -5.38 0.21 37.17
N THR A 251 -5.80 -0.03 35.92
CA THR A 251 -5.51 -1.32 35.24
C THR A 251 -4.13 -1.34 34.63
N ASP A 252 -3.47 -2.50 34.67
CA ASP A 252 -2.17 -2.73 34.03
C ASP A 252 -2.27 -2.47 32.50
N PRO A 253 -1.50 -1.49 31.97
CA PRO A 253 -1.42 -1.22 30.53
C PRO A 253 -1.14 -2.43 29.66
N GLY A 254 -0.37 -3.42 30.15
CA GLY A 254 -0.03 -4.64 29.43
C GLY A 254 -1.22 -5.55 29.12
N HIS A 255 -2.31 -5.43 29.89
CA HIS A 255 -3.53 -6.24 29.74
C HIS A 255 -4.64 -5.54 28.94
N ARG A 256 -4.42 -4.28 28.52
CA ARG A 256 -5.43 -3.49 27.80
C ARG A 256 -5.65 -4.00 26.36
N PRO A 257 -6.88 -3.92 25.82
CA PRO A 257 -7.16 -4.27 24.44
C PRO A 257 -6.31 -3.52 23.41
N LYS A 258 -5.94 -4.21 22.32
CA LYS A 258 -5.12 -3.61 21.26
C LYS A 258 -5.94 -2.68 20.36
N LEU A 259 -5.53 -1.41 20.30
CA LEU A 259 -6.14 -0.42 19.42
C LEU A 259 -5.88 -0.74 17.92
N PRO A 260 -6.90 -0.68 17.04
CA PRO A 260 -6.75 -0.95 15.61
C PRO A 260 -6.11 0.22 14.86
N ARG A 261 -5.57 -0.05 13.66
CA ARG A 261 -5.13 1.00 12.73
C ARG A 261 -6.34 1.65 12.08
N LEU A 262 -6.39 2.97 12.12
CA LEU A 262 -7.48 3.77 11.55
C LEU A 262 -7.10 4.34 10.19
N LYS A 263 -8.10 4.48 9.32
CA LYS A 263 -7.98 5.25 8.09
C LYS A 263 -8.46 6.67 8.36
N THR A 264 -7.77 7.66 7.81
CA THR A 264 -8.22 9.04 7.87
C THR A 264 -9.52 9.19 7.08
N THR A 265 -10.63 9.42 7.77
CA THR A 265 -11.94 9.75 7.22
C THR A 265 -12.35 11.15 7.70
N ARG A 266 -13.31 11.78 7.03
CA ARG A 266 -13.89 13.05 7.50
C ARG A 266 -14.47 12.91 8.90
N GLU A 267 -15.19 11.81 9.15
CA GLU A 267 -15.78 11.52 10.46
C GLU A 267 -14.73 11.34 11.56
N LEU A 268 -13.66 10.58 11.32
CA LEU A 268 -12.56 10.47 12.27
C LEU A 268 -11.93 11.84 12.57
N SER A 269 -11.82 12.69 11.55
CA SER A 269 -11.25 14.03 11.72
C SER A 269 -12.18 14.94 12.52
N ARG A 270 -13.49 14.88 12.30
CA ARG A 270 -14.52 15.58 13.07
C ARG A 270 -14.48 15.18 14.55
N ILE A 271 -14.53 13.88 14.84
CA ILE A 271 -14.50 13.38 16.23
C ILE A 271 -13.20 13.76 16.94
N ILE A 272 -12.05 13.63 16.27
CA ILE A 272 -10.77 14.08 16.86
C ILE A 272 -10.79 15.59 17.13
N SER A 273 -11.38 16.39 16.24
CA SER A 273 -11.53 17.85 16.45
C SER A 273 -12.37 18.13 17.70
N ILE A 274 -13.51 17.46 17.85
CA ILE A 274 -14.39 17.58 19.03
C ILE A 274 -13.61 17.25 20.31
N PHE A 275 -12.88 16.12 20.33
CA PHE A 275 -12.07 15.79 21.50
C PHE A 275 -11.04 16.87 21.80
N ASN A 276 -10.34 17.36 20.79
CA ASN A 276 -9.26 18.32 21.00
C ASN A 276 -9.74 19.73 21.40
N GLN A 277 -10.89 20.16 20.91
CA GLN A 277 -11.40 21.52 21.10
C GLN A 277 -12.37 21.63 22.27
N GLU A 278 -13.22 20.62 22.50
CA GLU A 278 -14.38 20.74 23.40
C GLU A 278 -14.35 19.78 24.61
N ILE A 279 -13.62 18.66 24.55
CA ILE A 279 -13.66 17.64 25.62
C ILE A 279 -12.38 17.65 26.44
N LEU A 280 -11.23 17.44 25.77
CA LEU A 280 -9.95 17.29 26.44
C LEU A 280 -9.55 18.53 27.25
N PRO A 281 -9.65 19.78 26.75
CA PRO A 281 -9.24 20.96 27.52
C PRO A 281 -9.85 21.05 28.92
N HIS A 282 -11.12 20.65 29.09
CA HIS A 282 -11.80 20.65 30.40
C HIS A 282 -11.43 19.46 31.30
N LYS A 283 -10.87 18.38 30.72
CA LYS A 283 -10.48 17.17 31.45
C LYS A 283 -9.00 17.14 31.83
N LEU A 284 -8.17 17.97 31.19
CA LEU A 284 -6.74 18.04 31.47
C LEU A 284 -6.42 18.46 32.92
N THR A 285 -7.31 19.21 33.57
CA THR A 285 -7.17 19.62 34.99
C THR A 285 -7.28 18.45 35.97
N GLU A 286 -7.85 17.31 35.56
CA GLU A 286 -8.00 16.10 36.39
C GLU A 286 -6.72 15.22 36.37
N ILE A 287 -5.70 15.59 35.59
CA ILE A 287 -4.51 14.77 35.36
C ILE A 287 -3.39 15.19 36.32
N GLU A 288 -3.04 14.30 37.24
CA GLU A 288 -2.01 14.57 38.24
C GLU A 288 -0.63 14.09 37.77
N ASN A 289 -0.54 12.89 37.21
CA ASN A 289 0.72 12.22 36.87
C ASN A 289 0.72 11.61 35.47
N ILE A 290 1.88 11.10 35.05
CA ILE A 290 2.08 10.55 33.71
C ILE A 290 1.28 9.27 33.44
N VAL A 291 0.91 8.51 34.48
CA VAL A 291 0.06 7.31 34.37
C VAL A 291 -1.37 7.71 34.04
N ASP A 292 -1.86 8.80 34.63
CA ASP A 292 -3.15 9.38 34.30
C ASP A 292 -3.13 9.87 32.84
N THR A 293 -2.14 10.67 32.45
CA THR A 293 -1.99 11.12 31.04
C THR A 293 -2.03 9.95 30.05
N HIS A 294 -1.28 8.89 30.34
CA HIS A 294 -1.26 7.66 29.54
C HIS A 294 -2.65 7.01 29.44
N THR A 295 -3.34 6.89 30.57
CA THR A 295 -4.67 6.28 30.66
C THR A 295 -5.72 7.11 29.92
N PHE A 296 -5.69 8.44 30.06
CA PHE A 296 -6.57 9.36 29.33
C PHE A 296 -6.37 9.26 27.82
N ILE A 297 -5.12 9.21 27.33
CA ILE A 297 -4.83 9.00 25.90
C ILE A 297 -5.42 7.66 25.42
N TYR A 298 -5.22 6.57 26.17
CA TYR A 298 -5.75 5.26 25.81
C TYR A 298 -7.29 5.26 25.79
N CYS A 299 -7.94 5.79 26.83
CA CYS A 299 -9.39 5.82 26.94
C CYS A 299 -10.03 6.72 25.89
N THR A 300 -9.41 7.85 25.55
CA THR A 300 -9.83 8.72 24.45
C THR A 300 -9.74 7.98 23.12
N ALA A 301 -8.60 7.34 22.85
CA ALA A 301 -8.41 6.54 21.64
C ALA A 301 -9.43 5.39 21.54
N LEU A 302 -9.68 4.71 22.66
CA LEU A 302 -10.66 3.63 22.74
C LEU A 302 -12.07 4.14 22.44
N THR A 303 -12.47 5.26 23.04
CA THR A 303 -13.77 5.90 22.84
C THR A 303 -13.99 6.28 21.37
N ILE A 304 -12.97 6.85 20.72
CA ILE A 304 -13.03 7.17 19.28
C ILE A 304 -13.20 5.89 18.43
N VAL A 305 -12.46 4.82 18.77
CA VAL A 305 -12.53 3.55 18.04
C VAL A 305 -13.89 2.88 18.19
N THR A 306 -14.45 2.86 19.40
CA THR A 306 -15.76 2.26 19.69
C THR A 306 -16.89 3.06 19.06
N HIS A 307 -16.83 4.40 19.12
CA HIS A 307 -17.81 5.28 18.47
C HIS A 307 -17.84 5.08 16.95
N LEU A 308 -16.68 4.89 16.31
CA LEU A 308 -16.59 4.56 14.88
C LEU A 308 -17.04 3.12 14.54
N GLN A 309 -17.53 2.35 15.52
CA GLN A 309 -17.99 0.96 15.39
C GLN A 309 -16.91 0.02 14.82
N ILE A 310 -15.64 0.33 15.06
CA ILE A 310 -14.52 -0.48 14.57
C ILE A 310 -14.26 -1.62 15.55
N LYS A 311 -14.42 -2.85 15.07
CA LYS A 311 -14.19 -4.05 15.88
C LYS A 311 -12.77 -4.11 16.42
N ILE A 312 -12.64 -4.06 17.74
CA ILE A 312 -11.40 -4.34 18.47
C ILE A 312 -11.20 -5.85 18.47
N LYS A 313 -10.07 -6.31 17.93
CA LYS A 313 -9.76 -7.74 17.90
C LYS A 313 -9.33 -8.18 19.28
N THR A 314 -10.15 -8.98 19.95
CA THR A 314 -9.71 -9.77 21.10
C THR A 314 -8.73 -10.86 20.62
N ARG A 315 -7.73 -11.18 21.44
CA ARG A 315 -6.53 -11.96 21.11
C ARG A 315 -6.80 -13.40 20.66
N THR A 316 -8.06 -13.85 20.59
CA THR A 316 -8.45 -15.26 20.54
C THR A 316 -8.99 -15.80 19.22
N ASN A 317 -9.02 -15.04 18.11
CA ASN A 317 -9.50 -15.61 16.84
C ASN A 317 -8.56 -15.30 15.66
N ARG A 318 -7.73 -16.30 15.30
CA ARG A 318 -7.19 -16.38 13.93
C ARG A 318 -8.40 -16.27 12.98
N PRO A 319 -8.40 -15.34 12.01
CA PRO A 319 -9.49 -15.27 11.05
C PRO A 319 -9.52 -16.61 10.28
N LYS A 320 -10.59 -17.40 10.48
CA LYS A 320 -10.86 -18.53 9.59
C LYS A 320 -10.97 -17.95 8.19
N THR A 321 -10.03 -18.29 7.33
CA THR A 321 -10.02 -17.90 5.92
C THR A 321 -11.13 -18.68 5.20
N ASN A 322 -12.38 -18.34 5.47
CA ASN A 322 -13.49 -18.95 4.76
C ASN A 322 -13.48 -18.40 3.34
N LYS A 323 -13.24 -19.28 2.37
CA LYS A 323 -13.34 -18.96 0.95
C LYS A 323 -14.71 -18.32 0.67
N PRO A 324 -14.82 -17.32 -0.23
CA PRO A 324 -16.12 -16.75 -0.59
C PRO A 324 -17.11 -17.81 -1.07
N ALA A 325 -18.41 -17.63 -0.78
CA ALA A 325 -19.45 -18.58 -1.17
C ALA A 325 -19.48 -18.90 -2.69
N TRP A 326 -19.24 -17.89 -3.54
CA TRP A 326 -19.15 -18.08 -4.99
C TRP A 326 -17.97 -18.99 -5.39
N GLN A 327 -16.85 -18.91 -4.66
CA GLN A 327 -15.65 -19.68 -4.93
C GLN A 327 -15.88 -21.14 -4.53
N MET A 328 -16.45 -21.37 -3.35
CA MET A 328 -16.80 -22.71 -2.89
C MET A 328 -17.78 -23.37 -3.88
N ARG A 329 -18.84 -22.66 -4.28
CA ARG A 329 -19.82 -23.16 -5.27
C ARG A 329 -19.17 -23.57 -6.58
N LEU A 330 -18.31 -22.73 -7.16
CA LEU A 330 -17.62 -23.07 -8.42
C LEU A 330 -16.62 -24.22 -8.27
N GLU A 331 -15.89 -24.29 -7.14
CA GLU A 331 -14.98 -25.40 -6.84
C GLU A 331 -15.76 -26.72 -6.70
N THR A 332 -16.92 -26.70 -6.03
CA THR A 332 -17.83 -27.85 -5.94
C THR A 332 -18.40 -28.26 -7.29
N ASP A 333 -18.86 -27.31 -8.12
CA ASP A 333 -19.34 -27.58 -9.49
C ASP A 333 -18.25 -28.25 -10.34
N ILE A 334 -17.02 -27.74 -10.28
CA ILE A 334 -15.86 -28.28 -11.01
C ILE A 334 -15.54 -29.70 -10.56
N GLU A 335 -15.54 -29.93 -9.24
CA GLU A 335 -15.28 -31.26 -8.67
C GLU A 335 -16.37 -32.26 -9.07
N GLN A 336 -17.63 -31.82 -9.10
CA GLN A 336 -18.74 -32.65 -9.56
C GLN A 336 -18.60 -32.99 -11.05
N LEU A 337 -18.26 -32.02 -11.90
CA LEU A 337 -18.01 -32.26 -13.33
C LEU A 337 -16.84 -33.23 -13.57
N ARG A 338 -15.75 -33.14 -12.79
CA ARG A 338 -14.62 -34.08 -12.86
C ARG A 338 -15.06 -35.51 -12.52
N LYS A 339 -15.86 -35.67 -11.46
CA LYS A 339 -16.43 -36.97 -11.07
C LYS A 339 -17.32 -37.54 -12.16
N ASP A 340 -18.17 -36.70 -12.77
CA ASP A 340 -19.08 -37.14 -13.82
C ASP A 340 -18.34 -37.52 -15.12
N ILE A 341 -17.31 -36.78 -15.51
CA ILE A 341 -16.39 -37.17 -16.60
C ILE A 341 -15.69 -38.49 -16.29
N GLY A 342 -15.16 -38.65 -15.06
CA GLY A 342 -14.51 -39.89 -14.63
C GLY A 342 -15.45 -41.10 -14.70
N ARG A 343 -16.72 -40.93 -14.28
CA ARG A 343 -17.76 -41.98 -14.35
C ARG A 343 -18.10 -42.37 -15.79
N LEU A 344 -18.28 -41.40 -16.69
CA LEU A 344 -18.53 -41.69 -18.10
C LEU A 344 -17.32 -42.36 -18.78
N THR A 345 -16.11 -41.96 -18.41
CA THR A 345 -14.86 -42.57 -18.92
C THR A 345 -14.73 -44.02 -18.45
N GLN A 346 -14.99 -44.32 -17.17
CA GLN A 346 -15.03 -45.69 -16.65
C GLN A 346 -16.07 -46.55 -17.37
N PHE A 347 -17.25 -46.00 -17.64
CA PHE A 347 -18.31 -46.69 -18.36
C PHE A 347 -17.98 -46.93 -19.85
N LYS A 348 -17.27 -45.99 -20.48
CA LYS A 348 -16.72 -46.13 -21.84
C LYS A 348 -15.66 -47.25 -21.89
N ASN A 349 -14.80 -47.35 -20.88
CA ASN A 349 -13.75 -48.36 -20.77
C ASN A 349 -14.26 -49.75 -20.32
N GLY A 350 -15.56 -50.03 -20.44
CA GLY A 350 -16.13 -51.37 -20.21
C GLY A 350 -16.62 -51.66 -18.78
N ASN A 351 -16.53 -50.74 -17.82
CA ASN A 351 -17.06 -50.98 -16.47
C ASN A 351 -18.60 -50.86 -16.46
N LYS A 352 -19.30 -51.96 -16.16
CA LYS A 352 -20.78 -52.05 -16.15
C LYS A 352 -21.38 -52.29 -14.76
N ALA A 353 -20.67 -51.95 -13.67
CA ALA A 353 -21.22 -52.10 -12.32
C ALA A 353 -22.57 -51.38 -12.14
N LYS A 354 -23.58 -52.05 -11.57
CA LYS A 354 -24.99 -51.56 -11.48
C LYS A 354 -25.12 -50.13 -10.92
N LYS A 355 -24.34 -49.79 -9.89
CA LYS A 355 -24.28 -48.44 -9.28
C LYS A 355 -23.69 -47.37 -10.22
N LEU A 356 -22.73 -47.73 -11.07
CA LEU A 356 -22.14 -46.83 -12.07
C LEU A 356 -23.13 -46.58 -13.21
N VAL A 357 -23.79 -47.63 -13.71
CA VAL A 357 -24.79 -47.53 -14.79
C VAL A 357 -25.95 -46.60 -14.41
N GLN A 358 -26.48 -46.69 -13.18
CA GLN A 358 -27.53 -45.78 -12.69
C GLN A 358 -27.06 -44.32 -12.66
N LYS A 359 -25.82 -44.06 -12.21
CA LYS A 359 -25.26 -42.71 -12.18
C LYS A 359 -25.00 -42.17 -13.59
N VAL A 360 -24.55 -43.01 -14.51
CA VAL A 360 -24.37 -42.65 -15.93
C VAL A 360 -25.70 -42.27 -16.57
N LYS A 361 -26.78 -43.04 -16.36
CA LYS A 361 -28.12 -42.69 -16.85
C LYS A 361 -28.57 -41.30 -16.36
N ALA A 362 -28.42 -41.02 -15.06
CA ALA A 362 -28.77 -39.71 -14.49
C ALA A 362 -27.90 -38.56 -15.07
N ILE A 363 -26.62 -38.81 -15.36
CA ILE A 363 -25.73 -37.83 -16.00
C ILE A 363 -26.19 -37.56 -17.45
N LEU A 364 -26.54 -38.60 -18.21
CA LEU A 364 -27.02 -38.48 -19.59
C LEU A 364 -28.34 -37.72 -19.66
N GLU A 365 -29.29 -37.97 -18.75
CA GLU A 365 -30.54 -37.22 -18.64
C GLU A 365 -30.32 -35.73 -18.36
N LYS A 366 -29.40 -35.41 -17.44
CA LYS A 366 -29.06 -34.03 -17.07
C LYS A 366 -28.31 -33.27 -18.17
N THR A 367 -27.70 -33.99 -19.12
CA THR A 367 -26.86 -33.40 -20.19
C THR A 367 -27.45 -33.55 -21.58
N LYS A 368 -28.73 -33.95 -21.71
CA LYS A 368 -29.45 -34.06 -22.99
C LYS A 368 -29.18 -32.85 -23.90
N THR A 369 -28.56 -33.13 -25.04
CA THR A 369 -28.39 -32.23 -26.18
C THR A 369 -29.40 -32.63 -27.27
N HIS A 370 -29.99 -31.66 -27.96
CA HIS A 370 -30.80 -31.91 -29.16
C HIS A 370 -29.89 -32.32 -30.32
N SER A 371 -29.43 -33.58 -30.35
CA SER A 371 -28.60 -34.12 -31.42
C SER A 371 -29.46 -34.91 -32.43
N LYS A 372 -29.13 -34.79 -33.72
CA LYS A 372 -29.94 -35.23 -34.88
C LYS A 372 -29.60 -36.64 -35.40
N TYR A 373 -28.76 -37.41 -34.70
CA TYR A 373 -28.26 -38.72 -35.15
C TYR A 373 -28.35 -39.82 -34.07
N ASP A 374 -28.76 -41.03 -34.47
CA ASP A 374 -29.14 -42.15 -33.60
C ASP A 374 -28.06 -43.22 -33.38
N ASP A 375 -26.82 -42.82 -33.05
CA ASP A 375 -25.77 -43.77 -32.64
C ASP A 375 -25.48 -43.66 -31.11
N PRO A 376 -25.71 -44.73 -30.31
CA PRO A 376 -25.49 -44.75 -28.87
C PRO A 376 -24.05 -44.48 -28.42
N ASN A 377 -23.04 -44.86 -29.21
CA ASN A 377 -21.64 -44.64 -28.87
C ASN A 377 -21.20 -43.21 -29.19
N LYS A 378 -21.72 -42.60 -30.26
CA LYS A 378 -21.52 -41.18 -30.56
C LYS A 378 -22.17 -40.27 -29.52
N LYS A 379 -23.34 -40.65 -28.97
CA LYS A 379 -24.01 -39.93 -27.87
C LYS A 379 -23.10 -39.80 -26.64
N LEU A 380 -22.37 -40.85 -26.24
CA LEU A 380 -21.52 -40.80 -25.04
C LEU A 380 -20.34 -39.83 -25.18
N ASP A 381 -19.72 -39.78 -26.35
CA ASP A 381 -18.61 -38.87 -26.64
C ASP A 381 -19.05 -37.40 -26.71
N GLU A 382 -20.24 -37.12 -27.26
CA GLU A 382 -20.85 -35.78 -27.25
C GLU A 382 -21.15 -35.29 -25.82
N HIS A 383 -21.68 -36.17 -24.95
CA HIS A 383 -21.93 -35.83 -23.54
C HIS A 383 -20.62 -35.60 -22.77
N LEU A 384 -19.60 -36.40 -23.04
CA LEU A 384 -18.28 -36.26 -22.44
C LEU A 384 -17.63 -34.94 -22.89
N ASP A 385 -17.71 -34.59 -24.17
CA ASP A 385 -17.24 -33.31 -24.69
C ASP A 385 -18.01 -32.13 -24.09
N THR A 386 -19.34 -32.20 -24.03
CA THR A 386 -20.18 -31.19 -23.38
C THR A 386 -19.78 -30.95 -21.93
N LEU A 387 -19.49 -32.01 -21.17
CA LEU A 387 -19.01 -31.90 -19.79
C LEU A 387 -17.60 -31.31 -19.70
N LYS A 388 -16.69 -31.68 -20.62
CA LYS A 388 -15.35 -31.07 -20.74
C LYS A 388 -15.44 -29.57 -21.06
N GLN A 389 -16.31 -29.16 -21.97
CA GLN A 389 -16.56 -27.75 -22.29
C GLN A 389 -17.13 -27.00 -21.07
N LYS A 390 -18.14 -27.56 -20.39
CA LYS A 390 -18.70 -26.98 -19.15
C LYS A 390 -17.63 -26.86 -18.05
N LEU A 391 -16.77 -27.86 -17.88
CA LEU A 391 -15.65 -27.85 -16.95
C LEU A 391 -14.66 -26.74 -17.30
N ALA A 392 -14.31 -26.59 -18.57
CA ALA A 392 -13.43 -25.52 -19.06
C ALA A 392 -14.04 -24.14 -18.77
N ILE A 393 -15.31 -23.90 -19.11
CA ILE A 393 -16.01 -22.63 -18.86
C ILE A 393 -16.02 -22.30 -17.36
N LYS A 394 -16.38 -23.25 -16.50
CA LYS A 394 -16.44 -23.05 -15.04
C LYS A 394 -15.05 -22.81 -14.46
N SER A 395 -14.04 -23.54 -14.91
CA SER A 395 -12.64 -23.35 -14.51
C SER A 395 -12.10 -21.99 -14.95
N HIS A 396 -12.38 -21.57 -16.19
CA HIS A 396 -12.05 -20.23 -16.68
C HIS A 396 -12.77 -19.14 -15.88
N ARG A 397 -14.05 -19.33 -15.54
CA ARG A 397 -14.82 -18.41 -14.69
C ARG A 397 -14.22 -18.29 -13.29
N LEU A 398 -13.88 -19.42 -12.66
CA LEU A 398 -13.22 -19.45 -11.35
C LEU A 398 -11.89 -18.69 -11.39
N ASN A 399 -11.05 -18.96 -12.39
CA ASN A 399 -9.76 -18.28 -12.56
C ASN A 399 -9.94 -16.78 -12.82
N ARG A 400 -10.90 -16.38 -13.66
CA ARG A 400 -11.23 -14.97 -13.93
C ARG A 400 -11.66 -14.25 -12.66
N TYR A 401 -12.52 -14.89 -11.84
CA TYR A 401 -13.02 -14.29 -10.61
C TYR A 401 -11.93 -14.22 -9.53
N LYS A 402 -11.11 -15.27 -9.37
CA LYS A 402 -9.93 -15.26 -8.49
C LYS A 402 -8.95 -14.15 -8.87
N LYS A 403 -8.62 -14.01 -10.16
CA LYS A 403 -7.79 -12.92 -10.68
C LYS A 403 -8.41 -11.55 -10.39
N SER A 404 -9.72 -11.39 -10.64
CA SER A 404 -10.43 -10.12 -10.37
C SER A 404 -10.44 -9.76 -8.89
N GLN A 405 -10.65 -10.73 -7.98
CA GLN A 405 -10.59 -10.52 -6.54
C GLN A 405 -9.19 -10.15 -6.06
N SER A 406 -8.18 -10.92 -6.47
CA SER A 406 -6.78 -10.63 -6.16
C SER A 406 -6.37 -9.24 -6.66
N ARG A 407 -6.81 -8.87 -7.87
CA ARG A 407 -6.60 -7.54 -8.45
C ARG A 407 -7.22 -6.42 -7.63
N LYS A 408 -8.49 -6.56 -7.24
CA LYS A 408 -9.17 -5.58 -6.38
C LYS A 408 -8.46 -5.46 -5.04
N GLN A 409 -8.05 -6.59 -4.46
CA GLN A 409 -7.30 -6.63 -3.20
C GLN A 409 -5.94 -5.95 -3.33
N ASN A 410 -5.17 -6.23 -4.38
CA ASN A 410 -3.85 -5.66 -4.63
C ASN A 410 -3.92 -4.15 -4.84
N ASN A 411 -4.84 -3.66 -5.70
CA ASN A 411 -4.98 -2.22 -5.95
C ASN A 411 -5.52 -1.47 -4.73
N LYS A 412 -6.47 -2.07 -3.98
CA LYS A 412 -6.94 -1.52 -2.71
C LYS A 412 -5.80 -1.47 -1.69
N LEU A 413 -5.01 -2.54 -1.58
CA LEU A 413 -3.89 -2.60 -0.65
C LEU A 413 -2.80 -1.59 -1.03
N PHE A 414 -2.46 -1.48 -2.32
CA PHE A 414 -1.52 -0.48 -2.81
C PHE A 414 -1.99 0.94 -2.45
N SER A 415 -3.24 1.27 -2.80
CA SER A 415 -3.78 2.62 -2.58
C SER A 415 -3.95 2.97 -1.10
N THR A 416 -4.10 1.96 -0.21
CA THR A 416 -4.32 2.19 1.22
C THR A 416 -3.07 2.01 2.07
N ASN A 417 -2.14 1.14 1.66
CA ASN A 417 -0.91 0.81 2.38
C ASN A 417 0.15 0.19 1.43
N GLU A 418 0.82 1.04 0.66
CA GLU A 418 1.90 0.66 -0.26
C GLU A 418 2.99 -0.18 0.43
N LYS A 419 3.38 0.19 1.66
CA LYS A 419 4.40 -0.55 2.43
C LYS A 419 3.98 -2.00 2.66
N GLN A 420 2.72 -2.25 3.03
CA GLN A 420 2.21 -3.61 3.21
C GLN A 420 2.09 -4.35 1.88
N PHE A 421 1.73 -3.67 0.80
CA PHE A 421 1.76 -4.25 -0.53
C PHE A 421 3.17 -4.72 -0.90
N TYR A 422 4.21 -3.90 -0.70
CA TYR A 422 5.58 -4.29 -1.04
C TYR A 422 6.11 -5.44 -0.19
N ARG A 423 5.67 -5.56 1.07
CA ARG A 423 6.03 -6.70 1.93
C ARG A 423 5.59 -8.03 1.35
N GLN A 424 4.58 -8.06 0.47
CA GLN A 424 4.15 -9.30 -0.20
C GLN A 424 5.16 -9.82 -1.23
N PHE A 425 6.15 -9.02 -1.65
CA PHE A 425 7.23 -9.47 -2.54
C PHE A 425 8.46 -9.93 -1.78
N LYS A 426 8.60 -9.56 -0.51
CA LYS A 426 9.64 -10.12 0.33
C LYS A 426 9.27 -11.56 0.63
N GLN A 427 10.17 -12.50 0.40
CA GLN A 427 10.00 -13.83 0.96
C GLN A 427 9.93 -13.63 2.48
N ASN A 428 8.81 -14.02 3.10
CA ASN A 428 8.87 -14.25 4.53
C ASN A 428 9.90 -15.36 4.71
N THR A 429 10.94 -15.07 5.47
CA THR A 429 11.87 -16.05 6.00
C THR A 429 11.07 -16.94 6.97
N ASN A 430 10.20 -17.79 6.42
CA ASN A 430 9.46 -18.74 7.23
C ASN A 430 10.50 -19.73 7.75
N VAL A 431 10.64 -19.76 9.07
CA VAL A 431 11.55 -20.69 9.72
C VAL A 431 10.81 -22.01 9.84
N ASP A 432 11.30 -23.04 9.14
CA ASP A 432 10.68 -24.37 9.17
C ASP A 432 10.77 -25.01 10.58
N GLN A 433 11.85 -24.71 11.31
CA GLN A 433 12.11 -25.18 12.69
C GLN A 433 12.72 -24.06 13.55
N PRO A 434 11.92 -23.33 14.35
CA PRO A 434 12.43 -22.31 15.27
C PRO A 434 13.13 -22.92 16.50
N PRO A 435 14.04 -22.17 17.18
CA PRO A 435 14.54 -22.54 18.51
C PRO A 435 13.41 -22.68 19.54
N THR A 436 13.66 -23.45 20.60
CA THR A 436 12.75 -23.57 21.76
C THR A 436 12.77 -22.30 22.60
N ALA A 437 11.74 -22.11 23.45
CA ALA A 437 11.67 -20.98 24.38
C ALA A 437 12.87 -20.99 25.35
N GLU A 438 13.18 -22.16 25.91
CA GLU A 438 14.29 -22.36 26.84
C GLU A 438 15.63 -22.01 26.21
N SER A 439 15.91 -22.49 24.99
CA SER A 439 17.17 -22.18 24.29
C SER A 439 17.32 -20.69 23.98
N LEU A 440 16.22 -20.00 23.66
CA LEU A 440 16.23 -18.55 23.47
C LEU A 440 16.49 -17.81 24.78
N GLU A 441 15.83 -18.23 25.85
CA GLU A 441 15.95 -17.61 27.18
C GLU A 441 17.35 -17.84 27.77
N GLU A 442 17.90 -19.05 27.65
CA GLU A 442 19.26 -19.37 28.09
C GLU A 442 20.31 -18.53 27.33
N PHE A 443 20.27 -18.55 25.99
CA PHE A 443 21.27 -17.83 25.20
C PHE A 443 21.21 -16.31 25.41
N TRP A 444 20.02 -15.70 25.30
CA TRP A 444 19.88 -14.26 25.42
C TRP A 444 19.88 -13.78 26.87
N GLY A 445 19.37 -14.59 27.81
CA GLY A 445 19.47 -14.35 29.24
C GLY A 445 20.92 -14.32 29.71
N ASN A 446 21.78 -15.23 29.23
CA ASN A 446 23.21 -15.21 29.54
C ASN A 446 23.91 -13.94 29.02
N ILE A 447 23.42 -13.33 27.95
CA ILE A 447 23.96 -12.07 27.43
C ILE A 447 23.45 -10.88 28.26
N TRP A 448 22.14 -10.77 28.47
CA TRP A 448 21.51 -9.57 29.04
C TRP A 448 21.46 -9.55 30.57
N SER A 449 21.27 -10.69 31.24
CA SER A 449 21.03 -10.75 32.69
C SER A 449 22.31 -10.68 33.53
N ASN A 450 23.48 -10.81 32.90
CA ASN A 450 24.78 -10.77 33.57
C ASN A 450 25.41 -9.38 33.43
N SER A 451 25.54 -8.65 34.54
CA SER A 451 26.23 -7.36 34.58
C SER A 451 27.74 -7.55 34.43
N VAL A 452 28.37 -6.64 33.70
CA VAL A 452 29.83 -6.60 33.53
C VAL A 452 30.27 -5.16 33.73
N GLU A 453 31.39 -4.97 34.42
CA GLU A 453 32.00 -3.67 34.66
C GLU A 453 33.19 -3.46 33.71
N HIS A 454 33.32 -2.25 33.18
CA HIS A 454 34.45 -1.87 32.34
C HIS A 454 35.69 -1.54 33.18
N ASN A 455 36.87 -1.49 32.55
CA ASN A 455 38.13 -1.11 33.20
C ASN A 455 38.20 0.42 33.39
N GLN A 456 37.84 0.90 34.58
CA GLN A 456 37.84 2.34 34.93
C GLN A 456 39.26 2.95 34.97
N ASN A 457 40.30 2.13 35.11
CA ASN A 457 41.69 2.57 35.27
C ASN A 457 42.46 2.62 33.93
N ALA A 458 41.78 2.48 32.79
CA ALA A 458 42.44 2.50 31.50
C ALA A 458 43.01 3.90 31.19
N GLU A 459 44.25 3.95 30.70
CA GLU A 459 44.96 5.22 30.47
C GLU A 459 44.23 6.11 29.44
N TRP A 460 43.71 5.51 28.37
CA TRP A 460 42.96 6.23 27.33
C TRP A 460 41.68 6.90 27.86
N ILE A 461 41.06 6.40 28.94
CA ILE A 461 39.91 7.05 29.57
C ILE A 461 40.33 8.37 30.21
N SER A 462 41.50 8.40 30.85
CA SER A 462 42.06 9.62 31.44
C SER A 462 42.40 10.65 30.36
N ASN A 463 42.93 10.19 29.23
CA ASN A 463 43.20 11.05 28.07
C ASN A 463 41.91 11.63 27.48
N GLU A 464 40.85 10.84 27.37
CA GLU A 464 39.55 11.30 26.86
C GLU A 464 38.86 12.28 27.83
N LYS A 465 39.01 12.08 29.15
CA LYS A 465 38.59 13.05 30.18
C LYS A 465 39.32 14.38 29.97
N ALA A 466 40.65 14.35 29.90
CA ALA A 466 41.47 15.54 29.66
C ALA A 466 41.10 16.27 28.35
N ARG A 467 40.81 15.52 27.28
CA ARG A 467 40.34 16.08 26.01
C ARG A 467 39.00 16.81 26.16
N SER A 468 38.11 16.25 26.97
CA SER A 468 36.75 16.72 27.17
C SER A 468 36.62 17.79 28.26
N ASP A 469 37.70 18.15 28.96
CA ASP A 469 37.67 19.12 30.06
C ASP A 469 37.28 20.54 29.61
N SER A 470 37.56 20.88 28.34
CA SER A 470 37.16 22.17 27.76
C SER A 470 35.68 22.26 27.39
N ILE A 471 34.95 21.14 27.38
CA ILE A 471 33.53 21.10 27.02
C ILE A 471 32.72 21.66 28.19
N PRO A 472 31.84 22.65 27.97
CA PRO A 472 30.95 23.14 29.03
C PRO A 472 29.94 22.06 29.42
N GLU A 473 29.45 22.09 30.66
CA GLU A 473 28.35 21.21 31.06
C GLU A 473 27.08 21.52 30.25
N MET A 474 26.42 20.46 29.78
CA MET A 474 25.15 20.54 29.08
C MET A 474 24.09 21.19 29.98
N GLN A 475 23.53 22.31 29.50
CA GLN A 475 22.46 23.01 30.18
C GLN A 475 21.18 22.15 30.23
N PHE A 476 20.43 22.29 31.31
CA PHE A 476 19.14 21.62 31.49
C PHE A 476 18.03 22.66 31.60
N ASP A 477 17.29 22.84 30.51
CA ASP A 477 16.08 23.65 30.47
C ASP A 477 14.83 22.76 30.54
N ASP A 478 13.68 23.34 30.90
CA ASP A 478 12.42 22.59 30.83
C ASP A 478 12.04 22.24 29.39
N ILE A 479 11.46 21.07 29.20
CA ILE A 479 10.94 20.66 27.89
C ILE A 479 9.72 21.53 27.60
N ASN A 480 9.76 22.20 26.45
CA ASN A 480 8.65 23.03 26.00
C ASN A 480 7.69 22.24 25.09
N VAL A 481 6.51 22.80 24.89
CA VAL A 481 5.43 22.16 24.12
C VAL A 481 5.80 22.02 22.64
N ASP A 482 6.55 22.98 22.09
CA ASP A 482 6.97 22.97 20.69
C ASP A 482 7.98 21.84 20.40
N GLU A 483 8.91 21.59 21.33
CA GLU A 483 9.88 20.52 21.29
C GLU A 483 9.17 19.16 21.21
N ILE A 484 8.25 18.90 22.14
CA ILE A 484 7.44 17.68 22.15
C ILE A 484 6.60 17.55 20.89
N THR A 485 5.96 18.64 20.48
CA THR A 485 5.11 18.65 19.28
C THR A 485 5.93 18.31 18.04
N ALA A 486 7.13 18.87 17.89
CA ALA A 486 8.04 18.59 16.80
C ALA A 486 8.50 17.13 16.81
N ILE A 487 8.86 16.58 17.97
CA ILE A 487 9.26 15.18 18.15
C ILE A 487 8.12 14.25 17.76
N ILE A 488 6.94 14.44 18.36
CA ILE A 488 5.75 13.62 18.12
C ILE A 488 5.39 13.66 16.63
N ASN A 489 5.38 14.83 16.00
CA ASN A 489 5.06 15.03 14.58
C ASN A 489 6.02 14.35 13.62
N LYS A 490 7.30 14.20 13.97
CA LYS A 490 8.29 13.46 13.15
C LYS A 490 8.04 11.94 13.14
N THR A 491 7.34 11.40 14.13
CA THR A 491 7.18 9.94 14.24
C THR A 491 6.24 9.32 13.19
N HIS A 492 6.31 8.02 12.92
CA HIS A 492 5.36 7.37 12.01
C HIS A 492 4.12 6.84 12.73
N ASN A 493 2.93 7.26 12.31
CA ASN A 493 1.62 7.00 12.96
C ASN A 493 1.41 5.55 13.42
N TRP A 494 1.68 4.57 12.57
CA TRP A 494 1.26 3.18 12.78
C TRP A 494 2.42 2.20 13.03
N LYS A 495 3.49 2.66 13.70
CA LYS A 495 4.54 1.78 14.24
C LYS A 495 3.94 0.78 15.24
N ALA A 496 4.66 -0.32 15.49
CA ALA A 496 4.24 -1.28 16.51
C ALA A 496 4.33 -0.60 17.89
N ALA A 497 3.25 -0.73 18.67
CA ALA A 497 3.21 -0.29 20.06
C ALA A 497 3.97 -1.29 20.96
N GLY A 498 4.35 -0.83 22.16
CA GLY A 498 4.91 -1.69 23.20
C GLY A 498 3.83 -2.49 23.92
N VAL A 499 4.09 -2.82 25.19
CA VAL A 499 3.14 -3.52 26.07
C VAL A 499 1.81 -2.76 26.22
N ASP A 500 1.86 -1.44 26.16
CA ASP A 500 0.74 -0.51 26.37
C ASP A 500 -0.26 -0.42 25.20
N SER A 501 0.05 -1.01 24.04
CA SER A 501 -0.81 -1.02 22.86
C SER A 501 -1.19 0.35 22.26
N ILE A 502 -0.62 1.48 22.73
CA ILE A 502 -0.87 2.81 22.17
C ILE A 502 0.10 3.11 21.02
N GLN A 503 -0.43 3.43 19.84
CA GLN A 503 0.38 3.84 18.69
C GLN A 503 0.64 5.35 18.65
N ASN A 504 1.74 5.74 18.00
CA ASN A 504 2.14 7.13 17.76
C ASN A 504 1.05 8.01 17.13
N PHE A 505 0.12 7.43 16.36
CA PHE A 505 -1.02 8.15 15.79
C PHE A 505 -1.81 8.92 16.85
N TRP A 506 -2.02 8.33 18.02
CA TRP A 506 -2.84 8.93 19.07
C TRP A 506 -2.14 10.10 19.73
N PHE A 507 -0.87 9.94 20.10
CA PHE A 507 -0.03 11.05 20.57
C PHE A 507 -0.02 12.22 19.58
N LYS A 508 0.09 11.94 18.27
CA LYS A 508 0.05 12.99 17.23
C LYS A 508 -1.27 13.70 17.06
N LYS A 509 -2.38 13.01 17.34
CA LYS A 509 -3.72 13.50 17.03
C LYS A 509 -4.43 14.09 18.22
N LEU A 510 -4.04 13.72 19.43
CA LEU A 510 -4.55 14.27 20.68
C LEU A 510 -3.56 15.31 21.21
N TYR A 511 -3.43 16.42 20.48
CA TYR A 511 -2.44 17.45 20.77
C TYR A 511 -2.63 18.20 22.10
N PRO A 512 -3.83 18.30 22.72
CA PRO A 512 -3.95 18.96 24.03
C PRO A 512 -3.08 18.32 25.12
N PHE A 513 -2.73 17.03 25.00
CA PHE A 513 -1.84 16.37 25.96
C PHE A 513 -0.38 16.85 25.87
N HIS A 514 0.04 17.54 24.80
CA HIS A 514 1.45 17.91 24.61
C HIS A 514 1.96 18.84 25.72
N GLU A 515 1.13 19.74 26.22
CA GLU A 515 1.49 20.68 27.30
C GLU A 515 1.75 19.96 28.62
N ILE A 516 0.81 19.12 29.05
CA ILE A 516 0.97 18.31 30.27
C ILE A 516 2.13 17.33 30.14
N LEU A 517 2.31 16.72 28.96
CA LEU A 517 3.47 15.86 28.70
C LEU A 517 4.78 16.64 28.83
N ALA A 518 4.85 17.89 28.38
CA ALA A 518 6.05 18.72 28.49
C ALA A 518 6.45 18.95 29.95
N LYS A 519 5.46 19.34 30.76
CA LYS A 519 5.64 19.50 32.21
C LYS A 519 6.05 18.19 32.89
N GLN A 520 5.27 17.12 32.70
CA GLN A 520 5.50 15.84 33.39
C GLN A 520 6.81 15.19 32.98
N ILE A 521 7.22 15.26 31.71
CA ILE A 521 8.51 14.72 31.29
C ILE A 521 9.65 15.56 31.91
N SER A 522 9.51 16.87 31.98
CA SER A 522 10.50 17.73 32.65
C SER A 522 10.64 17.37 34.13
N ASP A 523 9.53 17.18 34.84
CA ASP A 523 9.53 16.76 36.25
C ASP A 523 10.19 15.39 36.45
N ILE A 524 9.92 14.44 35.55
CA ILE A 524 10.57 13.11 35.58
C ILE A 524 12.08 13.23 35.35
N LEU A 525 12.51 14.02 34.35
CA LEU A 525 13.93 14.22 34.07
C LEU A 525 14.65 14.98 35.18
N LYS A 526 13.95 15.85 35.93
CA LYS A 526 14.48 16.54 37.11
C LYS A 526 14.59 15.63 38.35
N GLY A 527 14.00 14.43 38.31
CA GLY A 527 13.90 13.55 39.47
C GLY A 527 12.76 13.92 40.43
N ASN A 528 11.90 14.86 40.06
CA ASN A 528 10.74 15.28 40.86
C ASN A 528 9.58 14.26 40.80
N SER A 529 9.61 13.35 39.83
CA SER A 529 8.60 12.30 39.65
C SER A 529 9.24 10.98 39.22
N VAL A 530 8.69 9.86 39.71
CA VAL A 530 9.15 8.52 39.37
C VAL A 530 8.58 8.09 38.00
N LEU A 531 9.42 7.45 37.18
CA LEU A 531 8.97 6.85 35.92
C LEU A 531 8.22 5.53 36.21
N PRO A 532 6.98 5.36 35.70
CA PRO A 532 6.24 4.11 35.87
C PRO A 532 6.95 2.90 35.26
N GLU A 533 7.01 1.79 36.01
CA GLU A 533 7.75 0.57 35.65
C GLU A 533 7.27 -0.08 34.32
N PHE A 534 6.01 0.10 33.93
CA PHE A 534 5.52 -0.44 32.66
C PHE A 534 6.13 0.25 31.44
N LEU A 535 6.64 1.49 31.58
CA LEU A 535 7.26 2.25 30.49
C LEU A 535 8.62 1.69 30.09
N THR A 536 9.34 1.07 31.03
CA THR A 536 10.65 0.42 30.78
C THR A 536 10.52 -1.03 30.34
N LYS A 537 9.31 -1.60 30.28
CA LYS A 537 9.09 -2.99 29.85
C LYS A 537 8.96 -3.11 28.32
N GLY A 538 9.86 -3.89 27.72
CA GLY A 538 9.90 -4.17 26.28
C GLY A 538 9.25 -5.48 25.85
N ILE A 539 8.85 -5.56 24.58
CA ILE A 539 8.56 -6.83 23.89
C ILE A 539 9.58 -7.03 22.77
N THR A 540 10.48 -7.99 22.91
CA THR A 540 11.55 -8.24 21.94
C THR A 540 11.12 -9.28 20.92
N PHE A 541 11.04 -8.89 19.65
CA PHE A 541 10.78 -9.79 18.54
C PHE A 541 12.08 -10.30 17.93
N MET A 542 12.24 -11.63 17.88
CA MET A 542 13.40 -12.26 17.25
C MET A 542 13.20 -12.35 15.74
N LEU A 543 14.07 -11.67 14.97
CA LEU A 543 14.06 -11.72 13.51
C LEU A 543 15.18 -12.61 12.98
N PRO A 544 14.87 -13.66 12.18
CA PRO A 544 15.89 -14.55 11.66
C PRO A 544 16.77 -13.85 10.61
N LYS A 545 18.09 -14.03 10.69
CA LYS A 545 19.04 -13.56 9.66
C LYS A 545 18.97 -14.41 8.38
N SER A 546 18.62 -15.68 8.49
CA SER A 546 18.55 -16.66 7.39
C SER A 546 17.33 -17.58 7.54
N SER A 547 16.95 -18.30 6.48
CA SER A 547 15.74 -19.14 6.44
C SER A 547 15.80 -20.45 7.22
N LYS A 548 16.98 -20.88 7.68
CA LYS A 548 17.20 -22.21 8.24
C LYS A 548 18.08 -22.11 9.48
N THR A 549 17.52 -21.72 10.63
CA THR A 549 18.33 -21.73 11.85
C THR A 549 17.54 -22.02 13.12
N GLN A 550 17.98 -23.07 13.81
CA GLN A 550 17.62 -23.35 15.20
C GLN A 550 18.54 -22.61 16.17
N ASP A 551 19.64 -22.00 15.70
CA ASP A 551 20.62 -21.33 16.56
C ASP A 551 20.09 -19.94 16.99
N PRO A 552 19.88 -19.69 18.30
CA PRO A 552 19.50 -18.39 18.84
C PRO A 552 20.44 -17.24 18.42
N SER A 553 21.72 -17.52 18.18
CA SER A 553 22.74 -16.53 17.81
C SER A 553 22.47 -15.89 16.44
N GLN A 554 21.75 -16.60 15.56
CA GLN A 554 21.41 -16.15 14.20
C GLN A 554 20.11 -15.33 14.15
N TYR A 555 19.52 -15.01 15.30
CA TYR A 555 18.41 -14.07 15.40
C TYR A 555 18.89 -12.67 15.77
N ARG A 556 18.18 -11.66 15.28
CA ARG A 556 18.33 -10.26 15.67
C ARG A 556 17.18 -9.87 16.59
N PRO A 557 17.45 -9.42 17.82
CA PRO A 557 16.42 -8.93 18.73
C PRO A 557 15.97 -7.54 18.29
N ILE A 558 14.66 -7.30 18.21
CA ILE A 558 14.09 -5.95 18.05
C ILE A 558 13.06 -5.70 19.13
N THR A 559 13.34 -4.78 20.03
CA THR A 559 12.48 -4.46 21.16
C THR A 559 11.45 -3.40 20.80
N CYS A 560 10.18 -3.74 20.99
CA CYS A 560 9.05 -2.81 20.92
C CYS A 560 8.81 -2.23 22.31
N LEU A 561 9.28 -1.00 22.53
CA LEU A 561 9.04 -0.23 23.75
C LEU A 561 7.76 0.60 23.68
N PRO A 562 7.14 0.92 24.82
CA PRO A 562 6.02 1.86 24.94
C PRO A 562 6.29 3.16 24.18
N THR A 563 5.24 3.72 23.57
CA THR A 563 5.42 4.92 22.73
C THR A 563 5.83 6.12 23.57
N LEU A 564 5.28 6.25 24.77
CA LEU A 564 5.59 7.34 25.70
C LEU A 564 7.06 7.30 26.18
N TYR A 565 7.59 6.11 26.51
CA TYR A 565 9.01 5.95 26.83
C TYR A 565 9.91 6.45 25.69
N LYS A 566 9.58 6.08 24.44
CA LYS A 566 10.34 6.56 23.27
C LYS A 566 10.19 8.06 23.03
N ILE A 567 9.11 8.70 23.47
CA ILE A 567 8.97 10.17 23.39
C ILE A 567 9.94 10.81 24.39
N ILE A 568 9.98 10.30 25.64
CA ILE A 568 10.93 10.75 26.67
C ILE A 568 12.38 10.62 26.16
N THR A 569 12.77 9.42 25.72
CA THR A 569 14.13 9.20 25.20
C THR A 569 14.41 9.98 23.91
N SER A 570 13.39 10.32 23.11
CA SER A 570 13.58 11.22 21.96
C SER A 570 13.86 12.66 22.37
N CYS A 571 13.28 13.16 23.46
CA CYS A 571 13.59 14.49 24.00
C CYS A 571 15.05 14.52 24.48
N ILE A 572 15.46 13.50 25.25
CA ILE A 572 16.86 13.33 25.68
C ILE A 572 17.80 13.28 24.46
N THR A 573 17.46 12.45 23.46
CA THR A 573 18.25 12.31 22.22
C THR A 573 18.37 13.63 21.47
N HIS A 574 17.31 14.44 21.45
CA HIS A 574 17.32 15.73 20.77
C HIS A 574 18.32 16.67 21.41
N ARG A 575 18.29 16.79 22.74
CA ARG A 575 19.14 17.70 23.52
C ARG A 575 20.60 17.24 23.54
N ILE A 576 20.85 15.94 23.72
CA ILE A 576 22.21 15.38 23.62
C ILE A 576 22.80 15.65 22.23
N ASN A 577 22.02 15.48 21.16
CA ASN A 577 22.51 15.83 19.82
C ASN A 577 22.84 17.31 19.67
N GLU A 578 22.06 18.23 20.25
CA GLU A 578 22.39 19.66 20.20
C GLU A 578 23.70 19.96 20.92
N HIS A 579 23.89 19.41 22.12
CA HIS A 579 25.13 19.51 22.88
C HIS A 579 26.34 18.97 22.09
N ILE A 580 26.19 17.80 21.46
CA ILE A 580 27.24 17.18 20.66
C ILE A 580 27.62 18.02 19.44
N GLU A 581 26.64 18.56 18.72
CA GLU A 581 26.89 19.34 17.50
C GLU A 581 27.46 20.73 17.84
N LEU A 582 26.98 21.38 18.92
CA LEU A 582 27.48 22.67 19.39
C LEU A 582 28.94 22.60 19.84
N ASN A 583 29.34 21.50 20.49
CA ASN A 583 30.69 21.31 21.03
C ASN A 583 31.58 20.43 20.15
N ASN A 584 31.11 20.01 18.97
CA ASN A 584 31.83 19.15 18.01
C ASN A 584 32.45 17.88 18.66
N ILE A 585 31.67 17.18 19.48
CA ILE A 585 32.15 16.06 20.32
C ILE A 585 32.45 14.80 19.48
N LEU A 586 31.57 14.48 18.52
CA LEU A 586 31.72 13.27 17.71
C LEU A 586 32.81 13.45 16.65
N SER A 587 33.73 12.48 16.60
CA SER A 587 34.76 12.35 15.57
C SER A 587 34.18 12.38 14.16
N GLU A 588 34.91 13.00 13.24
CA GLU A 588 34.52 13.14 11.84
C GLU A 588 34.44 11.77 11.14
N GLU A 589 35.24 10.79 11.55
CA GLU A 589 35.26 9.44 11.00
C GLU A 589 34.00 8.62 11.34
N GLN A 590 33.26 8.99 12.39
CA GLN A 590 31.99 8.36 12.77
C GLN A 590 30.85 8.93 11.90
N LYS A 591 30.32 8.13 10.99
CA LYS A 591 29.19 8.51 10.10
C LYS A 591 27.84 7.91 10.51
N GLY A 592 27.80 7.14 11.60
CA GLY A 592 26.56 6.67 12.23
C GLY A 592 25.88 7.78 13.05
N CYS A 593 24.54 7.82 13.04
CA CYS A 593 23.72 8.70 13.89
C CYS A 593 23.94 10.23 13.80
N ARG A 594 24.76 10.73 12.88
CA ARG A 594 25.01 12.19 12.75
C ARG A 594 24.05 12.89 11.80
N LYS A 595 23.66 14.13 12.13
CA LYS A 595 22.85 14.98 11.25
C LYS A 595 23.71 15.56 10.12
N PHE A 596 23.10 15.98 9.02
CA PHE A 596 23.78 16.64 7.89
C PHE A 596 24.90 15.81 7.19
N HIS A 597 24.99 14.50 7.43
CA HIS A 597 25.90 13.61 6.70
C HIS A 597 25.16 12.71 5.71
N ARG A 598 25.86 12.21 4.67
CA ARG A 598 25.30 11.24 3.70
C ARG A 598 25.51 9.77 4.14
N GLY A 599 25.85 9.54 5.42
CA GLY A 599 25.95 8.22 6.08
C GLY A 599 26.84 7.24 5.30
N CYS A 600 26.37 6.02 5.08
CA CYS A 600 27.12 4.98 4.37
C CYS A 600 27.61 5.43 2.98
N LYS A 601 26.84 6.26 2.28
CA LYS A 601 27.19 6.70 0.93
C LYS A 601 28.43 7.57 0.94
N GLU A 602 28.54 8.47 1.91
CA GLU A 602 29.72 9.29 2.12
C GLU A 602 30.95 8.41 2.31
N GLN A 603 30.87 7.50 3.28
CA GLN A 603 31.93 6.56 3.69
C GLN A 603 32.42 5.67 2.55
N LEU A 604 31.50 5.15 1.74
CA LEU A 604 31.85 4.36 0.55
C LEU A 604 32.59 5.16 -0.52
N ILE A 605 32.27 6.46 -0.68
CA ILE A 605 32.99 7.32 -1.62
C ILE A 605 34.39 7.63 -1.06
N ILE A 606 34.52 7.84 0.26
CA ILE A 606 35.82 7.97 0.94
C ILE A 606 36.70 6.78 0.67
N ASP A 607 36.22 5.60 1.03
CA ASP A 607 36.90 4.33 0.85
C ASP A 607 37.32 4.12 -0.61
N SER A 608 36.40 4.34 -1.55
CA SER A 608 36.70 4.23 -2.99
C SER A 608 37.84 5.15 -3.42
N THR A 609 37.94 6.35 -2.84
CA THR A 609 38.99 7.31 -3.19
C THR A 609 40.33 6.94 -2.60
N VAL A 610 40.37 6.51 -1.34
CA VAL A 610 41.59 6.02 -0.68
C VAL A 610 42.19 4.85 -1.48
N LEU A 611 41.37 3.86 -1.81
CA LEU A 611 41.81 2.68 -2.55
C LEU A 611 42.30 3.02 -3.97
N LYS A 612 41.59 3.91 -4.68
CA LYS A 612 42.01 4.40 -6.01
C LYS A 612 43.32 5.19 -5.96
N TYR A 613 43.52 6.00 -4.92
CA TYR A 613 44.75 6.75 -4.72
C TYR A 613 45.94 5.79 -4.51
N SER A 614 45.79 4.80 -3.61
CA SER A 614 46.82 3.76 -3.42
C SER A 614 47.14 3.05 -4.74
N GLN A 615 46.13 2.66 -5.52
CA GLN A 615 46.32 2.01 -6.82
C GLN A 615 47.06 2.91 -7.83
N LYS A 616 46.62 4.16 -8.01
CA LYS A 616 47.18 5.11 -8.98
C LYS A 616 48.65 5.39 -8.69
N HIS A 617 49.01 5.55 -7.42
CA HIS A 617 50.35 5.89 -6.98
C HIS A 617 51.21 4.68 -6.58
N LYS A 618 50.69 3.45 -6.76
CA LYS A 618 51.32 2.18 -6.34
C LYS A 618 51.81 2.22 -4.89
N LYS A 619 51.05 2.88 -4.00
CA LYS A 619 51.37 3.01 -2.58
C LYS A 619 50.88 1.79 -1.80
N ASP A 620 51.69 1.38 -0.85
CA ASP A 620 51.33 0.31 0.07
C ASP A 620 50.17 0.76 0.96
N ILE A 621 49.19 -0.12 1.15
CA ILE A 621 48.05 0.12 2.01
C ILE A 621 47.67 -1.19 2.71
N PHE A 622 47.49 -1.08 4.02
CA PHE A 622 47.07 -2.16 4.90
C PHE A 622 45.69 -1.82 5.42
N ILE A 623 44.78 -2.78 5.40
CA ILE A 623 43.37 -2.58 5.75
C ILE A 623 42.91 -3.70 6.67
N SER A 624 42.19 -3.35 7.73
CA SER A 624 41.53 -4.30 8.62
C SER A 624 40.06 -3.94 8.78
N TYR A 625 39.18 -4.90 8.60
CA TYR A 625 37.74 -4.83 8.86
C TYR A 625 37.48 -5.44 10.23
N ILE A 626 36.87 -4.68 11.12
CA ILE A 626 36.58 -5.07 12.50
C ILE A 626 35.06 -5.02 12.70
N ASP A 627 34.51 -6.08 13.29
CA ASP A 627 33.09 -6.18 13.66
C ASP A 627 32.98 -6.65 15.11
N TYR A 628 32.02 -6.12 15.86
CA TYR A 628 31.80 -6.50 17.26
C TYR A 628 30.78 -7.64 17.38
N LYS A 629 31.01 -8.56 18.32
CA LYS A 629 30.06 -9.62 18.62
C LYS A 629 28.88 -9.03 19.40
N LYS A 630 27.71 -9.00 18.76
CA LYS A 630 26.43 -8.60 19.39
C LYS A 630 26.50 -7.21 20.04
N ALA A 631 27.12 -6.25 19.35
CA ALA A 631 27.57 -4.97 19.90
C ALA A 631 26.55 -4.22 20.79
N PHE A 632 25.30 -4.05 20.32
CA PHE A 632 24.24 -3.39 21.10
C PHE A 632 23.85 -4.16 22.38
N ASP A 633 23.98 -5.48 22.36
CA ASP A 633 23.54 -6.37 23.42
C ASP A 633 24.65 -6.62 24.47
N SER A 634 25.92 -6.31 24.15
CA SER A 634 27.09 -6.66 24.97
C SER A 634 27.74 -5.48 25.70
N ILE A 635 27.41 -4.24 25.37
CA ILE A 635 28.05 -3.07 25.98
C ILE A 635 27.71 -2.94 27.50
N PRO A 636 28.70 -2.76 28.40
CA PRO A 636 28.48 -2.52 29.82
C PRO A 636 27.68 -1.26 30.14
N HIS A 637 26.82 -1.34 31.15
CA HIS A 637 26.07 -0.17 31.64
C HIS A 637 26.98 0.87 32.29
N SER A 638 28.03 0.45 33.01
CA SER A 638 28.97 1.40 33.61
C SER A 638 29.72 2.23 32.59
N TRP A 639 30.13 1.63 31.46
CA TRP A 639 30.78 2.39 30.39
C TRP A 639 29.81 3.39 29.73
N LEU A 640 28.56 2.97 29.52
CA LEU A 640 27.52 3.85 28.97
C LEU A 640 27.25 5.07 29.86
N LEU A 641 27.32 4.93 31.18
CA LEU A 641 27.14 6.05 32.10
C LEU A 641 28.39 6.93 32.14
N GLU A 642 29.58 6.34 32.26
CA GLU A 642 30.83 7.09 32.34
C GLU A 642 31.09 7.94 31.09
N ILE A 643 30.77 7.44 29.88
CA ILE A 643 30.96 8.23 28.66
C ILE A 643 30.05 9.46 28.58
N LEU A 644 28.87 9.44 29.21
CA LEU A 644 28.01 10.62 29.29
C LEU A 644 28.60 11.67 30.23
N GLU A 645 29.23 11.25 31.33
CA GLU A 645 29.94 12.14 32.26
C GLU A 645 31.15 12.78 31.60
N ILE A 646 31.96 11.99 30.86
CA ILE A 646 33.12 12.47 30.10
C ILE A 646 32.70 13.57 29.13
N TYR A 647 31.61 13.37 28.39
CA TYR A 647 31.08 14.35 27.43
C TYR A 647 30.18 15.44 28.04
N LYS A 648 30.23 15.59 29.37
CA LYS A 648 29.57 16.66 30.13
C LYS A 648 28.06 16.74 29.88
N ILE A 649 27.42 15.58 29.69
CA ILE A 649 25.97 15.48 29.63
C ILE A 649 25.40 15.78 31.01
N ASN A 650 24.23 16.44 31.04
CA ASN A 650 23.68 16.95 32.29
C ASN A 650 23.49 15.81 33.33
N PRO A 651 23.96 15.98 34.59
CA PRO A 651 23.87 14.95 35.62
C PRO A 651 22.46 14.42 35.88
N LYS A 652 21.43 15.26 35.73
CA LYS A 652 20.02 14.83 35.91
C LYS A 652 19.59 13.82 34.85
N ILE A 653 20.04 14.00 33.61
CA ILE A 653 19.78 13.05 32.52
C ILE A 653 20.52 11.73 32.78
N ILE A 654 21.77 11.80 33.24
CA ILE A 654 22.57 10.62 33.58
C ILE A 654 21.90 9.83 34.71
N GLU A 655 21.48 10.52 35.77
CA GLU A 655 20.79 9.90 36.91
C GLU A 655 19.44 9.30 36.50
N PHE A 656 18.66 9.98 35.65
CA PHE A 656 17.45 9.40 35.05
C PHE A 656 17.77 8.10 34.28
N LEU A 657 18.78 8.11 33.42
CA LEU A 657 19.14 6.93 32.63
C LEU A 657 19.62 5.78 33.52
N LYS A 658 20.49 6.06 34.49
CA LYS A 658 20.96 5.11 35.50
C LYS A 658 19.79 4.46 36.24
N ASN A 659 18.86 5.25 36.75
CA ASN A 659 17.68 4.75 37.45
C ASN A 659 16.77 3.91 36.53
N THR A 660 16.52 4.36 35.30
CA THR A 660 15.68 3.58 34.38
C THR A 660 16.32 2.26 33.96
N MET A 661 17.64 2.20 33.77
CA MET A 661 18.36 0.98 33.40
C MET A 661 18.15 -0.15 34.41
N THR A 662 18.07 0.15 35.71
CA THR A 662 17.83 -0.85 36.75
C THR A 662 16.49 -1.58 36.61
N SER A 663 15.51 -0.96 35.94
CA SER A 663 14.17 -1.50 35.72
C SER A 663 13.93 -2.00 34.30
N TRP A 664 14.98 -2.06 33.47
CA TRP A 664 14.89 -2.59 32.10
C TRP A 664 14.66 -4.09 32.10
N ARG A 665 13.55 -4.51 31.48
CA ARG A 665 13.19 -5.91 31.27
C ARG A 665 12.45 -6.12 29.94
N THR A 666 12.50 -7.33 29.41
CA THR A 666 11.83 -7.67 28.15
C THR A 666 11.29 -9.09 28.16
N THR A 667 10.18 -9.31 27.44
CA THR A 667 9.72 -10.65 27.06
C THR A 667 10.17 -10.95 25.63
N ILE A 668 10.74 -12.13 25.36
CA ILE A 668 11.17 -12.53 24.02
C ILE A 668 10.01 -13.22 23.30
N ASN A 669 9.67 -12.75 22.10
CA ASN A 669 8.63 -13.28 21.23
C ASN A 669 9.20 -13.72 19.88
N LEU A 670 8.92 -14.95 19.49
CA LEU A 670 9.23 -15.48 18.17
C LEU A 670 7.94 -15.94 17.49
N ARG A 671 7.69 -15.42 16.28
CA ARG A 671 6.55 -15.84 15.46
C ARG A 671 6.98 -16.93 14.50
N SER A 672 6.36 -18.11 14.59
CA SER A 672 6.57 -19.20 13.65
C SER A 672 5.29 -19.53 12.86
N SER A 673 5.44 -20.25 11.75
CA SER A 673 4.33 -20.77 10.95
C SER A 673 3.48 -21.79 11.71
N THR A 674 4.08 -22.50 12.67
CA THR A 674 3.40 -23.52 13.48
C THR A 674 2.76 -22.89 14.72
N ASN A 675 3.58 -22.39 15.67
CA ASN A 675 3.15 -21.74 16.91
C ASN A 675 3.97 -20.49 17.24
N ASP A 676 3.35 -19.52 17.91
CA ASP A 676 4.08 -18.37 18.47
C ASP A 676 4.74 -18.80 19.80
N ILE A 677 6.01 -18.45 19.99
CA ILE A 677 6.79 -18.74 21.20
C ILE A 677 6.98 -17.43 21.97
N SER A 678 6.80 -17.48 23.30
CA SER A 678 7.03 -16.39 24.23
C SER A 678 7.79 -16.92 25.45
N THR A 679 8.85 -16.23 25.87
CA THR A 679 9.63 -16.57 27.08
C THR A 679 9.07 -15.92 28.34
N GLY A 680 9.73 -16.13 29.48
CA GLY A 680 9.58 -15.29 30.68
C GLY A 680 10.13 -13.87 30.50
N GLU A 681 10.13 -13.10 31.60
CA GLU A 681 10.79 -11.79 31.64
C GLU A 681 12.30 -11.94 31.82
N VAL A 682 13.07 -11.27 30.95
CA VAL A 682 14.53 -11.20 31.01
C VAL A 682 14.93 -9.79 31.40
N TYR A 683 15.73 -9.66 32.45
CA TYR A 683 16.29 -8.38 32.90
C TYR A 683 17.47 -7.98 32.01
N ILE A 684 17.56 -6.70 31.65
CA ILE A 684 18.65 -6.17 30.83
C ILE A 684 19.61 -5.42 31.73
N LYS A 685 20.64 -6.13 32.21
CA LYS A 685 21.75 -5.60 33.01
C LYS A 685 23.01 -5.29 32.18
N ARG A 686 22.97 -5.61 30.89
CA ARG A 686 24.02 -5.34 29.90
C ARG A 686 23.39 -5.09 28.54
N GLY A 687 23.96 -4.17 27.77
CA GLY A 687 23.45 -3.74 26.48
C GLY A 687 22.33 -2.70 26.57
N ILE A 688 21.85 -2.28 25.41
CA ILE A 688 20.82 -1.25 25.22
C ILE A 688 19.69 -1.76 24.32
N TYR A 689 18.49 -1.21 24.49
CA TYR A 689 17.33 -1.64 23.71
C TYR A 689 17.47 -1.40 22.20
N GLN A 690 17.47 -2.47 21.41
CA GLN A 690 17.40 -2.41 19.95
C GLN A 690 16.00 -2.00 19.48
N GLY A 691 15.72 -0.69 19.46
CA GLY A 691 14.43 -0.14 19.06
C GLY A 691 14.04 1.15 19.79
N ASP A 692 14.82 1.54 20.80
CA ASP A 692 14.72 2.85 21.44
C ASP A 692 15.27 3.98 20.55
N SER A 693 14.84 5.22 20.83
CA SER A 693 15.27 6.41 20.12
C SER A 693 16.68 6.88 20.50
N LEU A 694 17.10 6.71 21.77
CA LEU A 694 18.40 7.15 22.28
C LEU A 694 19.51 6.16 22.00
N SER A 695 19.21 4.86 22.08
CA SER A 695 20.20 3.78 21.97
C SER A 695 21.20 3.92 20.81
N PRO A 696 20.80 4.26 19.56
CA PRO A 696 21.76 4.40 18.47
C PRO A 696 22.78 5.53 18.67
N LEU A 697 22.36 6.67 19.22
CA LEU A 697 23.27 7.80 19.50
C LEU A 697 24.19 7.45 20.67
N TRP A 698 23.63 6.89 21.73
CA TRP A 698 24.39 6.50 22.92
C TRP A 698 25.49 5.48 22.59
N PHE A 699 25.18 4.52 21.73
CA PHE A 699 26.17 3.56 21.25
C PHE A 699 27.30 4.23 20.43
N CYS A 700 26.97 5.21 19.57
CA CYS A 700 27.98 5.94 18.82
C CYS A 700 28.91 6.77 19.74
N LEU A 701 28.36 7.35 20.82
CA LEU A 701 29.15 8.05 21.83
C LEU A 701 30.10 7.09 22.54
N ALA A 702 29.63 5.90 22.91
CA ALA A 702 30.43 4.91 23.59
C ALA A 702 31.64 4.40 22.78
N LEU A 703 31.57 4.47 21.44
CA LEU A 703 32.69 4.11 20.55
C LEU A 703 33.51 5.32 20.09
N ASN A 704 33.10 6.55 20.41
CA ASN A 704 33.80 7.76 19.97
C ASN A 704 35.23 7.90 20.51
N PRO A 705 35.56 7.51 21.76
CA PRO A 705 36.94 7.57 22.25
C PRO A 705 37.91 6.71 21.43
N LEU A 706 37.45 5.59 20.87
CA LEU A 706 38.27 4.78 19.97
C LEU A 706 38.66 5.57 18.71
N SER A 707 37.72 6.31 18.11
CA SER A 707 38.03 7.18 16.96
C SER A 707 39.07 8.25 17.32
N ASN A 708 38.94 8.83 18.51
CA ASN A 708 39.84 9.83 19.07
C ASN A 708 41.27 9.29 19.27
N GLU A 709 41.41 8.10 19.85
CA GLU A 709 42.69 7.39 20.04
C GLU A 709 43.36 7.01 18.72
N LEU A 710 42.57 6.48 17.76
CA LEU A 710 43.08 6.10 16.44
C LEU A 710 43.60 7.33 15.69
N ASN A 711 42.92 8.46 15.78
CA ASN A 711 43.33 9.72 15.15
C ASN A 711 44.63 10.29 15.74
N GLU A 712 44.80 10.25 17.06
CA GLU A 712 46.00 10.75 17.74
C GLU A 712 47.25 9.90 17.49
N SER A 713 47.08 8.60 17.25
CA SER A 713 48.19 7.69 16.94
C SER A 713 49.04 8.15 15.74
N LYS A 714 48.44 8.89 14.79
CA LYS A 714 49.05 9.27 13.51
C LYS A 714 49.64 8.07 12.74
N MET A 715 49.08 6.88 12.93
CA MET A 715 49.48 5.63 12.25
C MET A 715 48.68 5.37 10.95
N GLY A 716 47.95 6.38 10.45
CA GLY A 716 47.05 6.25 9.31
C GLY A 716 47.72 6.23 7.93
N PHE A 717 46.92 5.97 6.90
CA PHE A 717 47.32 6.05 5.50
C PHE A 717 47.44 7.50 5.01
N ASN A 718 48.60 7.82 4.41
CA ASN A 718 48.95 9.18 3.99
C ASN A 718 48.56 9.48 2.52
N ILE A 719 47.68 10.46 2.32
CA ILE A 719 47.36 11.04 1.02
C ILE A 719 48.25 12.27 0.79
N LYS A 720 49.03 12.25 -0.29
CA LYS A 720 50.03 13.27 -0.62
C LYS A 720 49.69 14.03 -1.90
N CYS A 721 50.02 15.32 -1.94
CA CYS A 721 50.01 16.15 -3.15
C CYS A 721 51.34 16.91 -3.21
N ASN A 722 52.04 16.88 -4.34
CA ASN A 722 53.36 17.49 -4.51
C ASN A 722 54.33 17.14 -3.36
N ARG A 723 54.38 15.85 -2.97
CA ARG A 723 55.19 15.28 -1.88
C ARG A 723 54.80 15.69 -0.44
N LEU A 724 53.93 16.68 -0.26
CA LEU A 724 53.38 17.05 1.04
C LEU A 724 52.22 16.14 1.45
N VAL A 725 52.17 15.72 2.71
CA VAL A 725 50.98 15.03 3.28
C VAL A 725 49.87 16.06 3.38
N LYS A 726 48.84 15.90 2.55
CA LYS A 726 47.63 16.73 2.60
C LYS A 726 46.68 16.22 3.66
N HIS A 727 46.62 14.90 3.83
CA HIS A 727 45.66 14.26 4.72
C HIS A 727 46.14 12.87 5.14
N GLN A 728 45.80 12.46 6.35
CA GLN A 728 46.06 11.14 6.89
C GLN A 728 44.73 10.53 7.34
N ILE A 729 44.44 9.30 6.91
CA ILE A 729 43.21 8.59 7.26
C ILE A 729 43.59 7.34 8.04
N THR A 730 43.15 7.26 9.29
CA THR A 730 43.39 6.12 10.19
C THR A 730 42.26 5.10 10.08
N HIS A 731 41.01 5.56 9.98
CA HIS A 731 39.85 4.68 9.99
C HIS A 731 38.59 5.30 9.36
N LEU A 732 37.58 4.45 9.15
CA LEU A 732 36.20 4.83 8.86
C LEU A 732 35.29 4.04 9.81
N LEU A 733 34.36 4.71 10.47
CA LEU A 733 33.46 4.10 11.46
C LEU A 733 31.99 4.38 11.11
N TYR A 734 31.19 3.32 11.04
CA TYR A 734 29.73 3.43 10.89
C TYR A 734 29.03 2.58 11.93
N MET A 735 28.50 3.20 12.98
CA MET A 735 27.99 2.44 14.14
C MET A 735 29.12 1.55 14.69
N ASP A 736 28.99 0.22 14.59
CA ASP A 736 29.96 -0.82 14.96
C ASP A 736 30.91 -1.24 13.82
N ASP A 737 30.59 -0.94 12.56
CA ASP A 737 31.42 -1.30 11.39
C ASP A 737 32.68 -0.41 11.33
N LEU A 738 33.81 -0.93 11.81
CA LEU A 738 35.11 -0.25 11.81
C LEU A 738 36.01 -0.76 10.68
N LYS A 739 36.60 0.17 9.93
CA LYS A 739 37.57 -0.12 8.88
C LYS A 739 38.83 0.71 9.08
N LEU A 740 39.96 0.05 9.35
CA LEU A 740 41.26 0.67 9.60
C LEU A 740 42.09 0.79 8.31
N TYR A 741 42.95 1.81 8.25
CA TYR A 741 43.89 2.07 7.15
C TYR A 741 45.27 2.46 7.67
N ALA A 742 46.31 1.84 7.13
CA ALA A 742 47.70 2.20 7.42
C ALA A 742 48.58 2.14 6.16
N ASP A 743 49.71 2.83 6.18
CA ASP A 743 50.73 2.80 5.12
C ASP A 743 51.85 1.78 5.35
N LYS A 744 51.97 1.25 6.57
CA LYS A 744 52.95 0.23 6.98
C LYS A 744 52.29 -0.86 7.81
N VAL A 745 52.86 -2.07 7.78
CA VAL A 745 52.42 -3.19 8.62
C VAL A 745 52.51 -2.83 10.11
N THR A 746 53.63 -2.23 10.55
CA THR A 746 53.83 -1.83 11.95
C THR A 746 52.76 -0.86 12.43
N ASN A 747 52.37 0.07 11.57
CA ASN A 747 51.31 1.04 11.85
C ASN A 747 49.94 0.36 11.93
N MET A 748 49.66 -0.62 11.05
CA MET A 748 48.42 -1.41 11.16
C MET A 748 48.39 -2.24 12.45
N SER A 749 49.49 -2.86 12.85
CA SER A 749 49.60 -3.56 14.12
C SER A 749 49.31 -2.63 15.29
N GLY A 750 49.93 -1.45 15.36
CA GLY A 750 49.66 -0.48 16.42
C GLY A 750 48.19 0.01 16.46
N LEU A 751 47.53 0.18 15.30
CA LEU A 751 46.10 0.50 15.25
C LEU A 751 45.23 -0.66 15.77
N LEU A 752 45.59 -1.91 15.45
CA LEU A 752 44.90 -3.09 15.95
C LEU A 752 45.11 -3.28 17.46
N ASP A 753 46.32 -3.02 17.96
CA ASP A 753 46.64 -3.10 19.38
C ASP A 753 45.79 -2.12 20.17
N LYS A 754 45.74 -0.83 19.75
CA LYS A 754 44.84 0.18 20.34
C LYS A 754 43.37 -0.22 20.29
N THR A 755 42.92 -0.78 19.16
CA THR A 755 41.53 -1.23 19.01
C THR A 755 41.21 -2.39 19.97
N THR A 756 42.15 -3.30 20.17
CA THR A 756 42.00 -4.49 21.01
C THR A 756 42.08 -4.14 22.49
N GLU A 757 43.00 -3.26 22.86
CA GLU A 757 43.12 -2.68 24.20
C GLU A 757 41.81 -1.98 24.59
N PHE A 758 41.34 -1.03 23.77
CA PHE A 758 40.07 -0.35 23.98
C PHE A 758 38.91 -1.35 24.15
N SER A 759 38.81 -2.34 23.26
CA SER A 759 37.74 -3.34 23.30
C SER A 759 37.78 -4.21 24.57
N ARG A 760 38.98 -4.57 25.03
CA ARG A 760 39.20 -5.35 26.26
C ARG A 760 38.82 -4.53 27.51
N ASP A 761 39.11 -3.23 27.50
CA ASP A 761 38.80 -2.34 28.61
C ASP A 761 37.30 -2.09 28.73
N ILE A 762 36.61 -1.86 27.61
CA ILE A 762 35.14 -1.71 27.60
C ILE A 762 34.39 -3.05 27.65
N LYS A 763 35.11 -4.18 27.75
CA LYS A 763 34.57 -5.56 27.82
C LYS A 763 33.63 -5.92 26.66
N MET A 764 34.00 -5.53 25.44
CA MET A 764 33.28 -5.88 24.21
C MET A 764 34.12 -6.80 23.33
N ASP A 765 33.61 -8.00 23.06
CA ASP A 765 34.31 -9.00 22.25
C ASP A 765 34.25 -8.69 20.75
N LEU A 766 35.37 -8.91 20.06
CA LEU A 766 35.44 -8.86 18.60
C LEU A 766 34.82 -10.11 17.97
N GLY A 767 34.06 -9.93 16.91
CA GLY A 767 33.54 -11.02 16.06
C GLY A 767 34.61 -11.50 15.08
N LEU A 768 35.64 -12.19 15.58
CA LEU A 768 36.82 -12.60 14.80
C LEU A 768 36.48 -13.37 13.51
N ASP A 769 35.36 -14.09 13.48
CA ASP A 769 34.87 -14.81 12.29
C ASP A 769 34.52 -13.89 11.11
N LYS A 770 34.15 -12.65 11.40
CA LYS A 770 33.79 -11.62 10.43
C LYS A 770 34.86 -10.55 10.26
N CYS A 771 35.80 -10.45 11.20
CA CYS A 771 36.98 -9.62 11.04
C CYS A 771 37.83 -10.19 9.89
N LYS A 772 38.33 -9.30 9.04
CA LYS A 772 39.16 -9.67 7.88
C LYS A 772 40.19 -8.61 7.65
N LYS A 773 41.26 -8.96 6.93
CA LYS A 773 42.26 -7.99 6.52
C LYS A 773 42.70 -8.13 5.08
N LEU A 774 43.18 -7.02 4.54
CA LEU A 774 43.59 -6.88 3.16
C LEU A 774 44.88 -6.04 3.08
N ASN A 775 45.97 -6.69 2.67
CA ASN A 775 47.27 -6.06 2.51
C ASN A 775 47.57 -5.87 1.03
N ILE A 776 47.83 -4.64 0.60
CA ILE A 776 48.17 -4.31 -0.79
C ILE A 776 49.54 -3.65 -0.81
N VAL A 777 50.55 -4.35 -1.34
CA VAL A 777 51.93 -3.88 -1.44
C VAL A 777 52.30 -3.70 -2.90
N LYS A 778 52.75 -2.49 -3.29
CA LYS A 778 53.05 -2.09 -4.68
C LYS A 778 51.94 -2.46 -5.66
N GLY A 779 50.70 -2.44 -5.18
CA GLY A 779 49.52 -2.81 -5.96
C GLY A 779 49.28 -4.31 -6.15
N LYS A 780 49.91 -5.19 -5.38
CA LYS A 780 49.62 -6.63 -5.32
C LYS A 780 49.06 -7.01 -3.95
N ILE A 781 48.07 -7.90 -3.92
CA ILE A 781 47.54 -8.43 -2.65
C ILE A 781 48.58 -9.40 -2.07
N VAL A 782 48.95 -9.18 -0.82
CA VAL A 782 49.87 -10.04 -0.07
C VAL A 782 49.07 -10.77 1.01
N VAL A 783 49.25 -12.08 1.10
CA VAL A 783 48.61 -12.92 2.13
C VAL A 783 49.60 -13.07 3.29
N GLY A 784 49.10 -12.96 4.51
CA GLY A 784 49.84 -13.18 5.75
C GLY A 784 48.97 -12.69 6.89
N ASP A 785 48.94 -13.39 8.03
CA ASP A 785 48.02 -13.18 9.16
C ASP A 785 48.54 -12.15 10.19
N TYR A 786 47.66 -11.59 11.03
CA TYR A 786 48.03 -10.61 12.09
C TYR A 786 47.60 -11.24 13.40
N SER A 787 48.56 -11.49 14.28
CA SER A 787 48.29 -11.95 15.63
C SER A 787 47.77 -10.78 16.47
N LEU A 788 46.65 -10.98 17.17
CA LEU A 788 46.07 -10.09 18.17
C LEU A 788 46.48 -10.56 19.58
N GLY A 789 47.77 -10.84 19.80
CA GLY A 789 48.29 -11.50 21.00
C GLY A 789 48.67 -12.97 20.78
N GLU A 790 48.71 -13.77 21.85
CA GLU A 790 49.26 -15.15 21.84
C GLU A 790 48.34 -16.19 21.17
N GLU A 791 47.02 -16.01 21.16
CA GLU A 791 46.06 -17.04 20.63
C GLU A 791 44.99 -16.52 19.64
N GLU A 792 44.79 -15.20 19.51
CA GLU A 792 43.76 -14.62 18.63
C GLU A 792 44.35 -14.09 17.32
N CYS A 793 43.67 -14.30 16.19
CA CYS A 793 44.20 -13.92 14.87
C CYS A 793 43.10 -13.41 13.92
N ILE A 794 43.36 -12.28 13.25
CA ILE A 794 42.51 -11.81 12.14
C ILE A 794 42.98 -12.48 10.85
N ALA A 795 42.13 -13.35 10.32
CA ALA A 795 42.37 -14.06 9.08
C ALA A 795 42.54 -13.09 7.89
N ALA A 796 43.61 -13.28 7.11
CA ALA A 796 43.79 -12.62 5.83
C ALA A 796 42.69 -13.03 4.83
N MET A 797 42.26 -12.07 3.99
CA MET A 797 41.43 -12.39 2.84
C MET A 797 42.19 -13.33 1.89
N LYS A 798 41.57 -14.46 1.53
CA LYS A 798 42.12 -15.41 0.56
C LYS A 798 42.21 -14.76 -0.82
N LYS A 799 43.12 -15.26 -1.67
CA LYS A 799 43.24 -14.77 -3.05
C LYS A 799 41.92 -14.98 -3.80
N GLY A 800 41.30 -13.88 -4.23
CA GLY A 800 39.99 -13.89 -4.90
C GLY A 800 38.76 -13.86 -3.98
N GLU A 801 38.96 -13.80 -2.66
CA GLU A 801 37.88 -13.58 -1.69
C GLU A 801 37.33 -12.15 -1.80
N ILE A 802 36.03 -12.00 -1.55
CA ILE A 802 35.31 -10.73 -1.60
C ILE A 802 34.70 -10.47 -0.22
N TYR A 803 34.99 -9.32 0.36
CA TYR A 803 34.40 -8.84 1.61
C TYR A 803 33.18 -7.97 1.34
N LYS A 804 32.13 -8.06 2.17
CA LYS A 804 30.93 -7.23 2.01
C LYS A 804 30.94 -6.10 3.04
N TYR A 805 31.35 -4.90 2.61
CA TYR A 805 31.39 -3.69 3.46
C TYR A 805 30.25 -2.73 3.10
N LEU A 806 29.42 -2.35 4.09
CA LEU A 806 28.26 -1.43 3.92
C LEU A 806 27.34 -1.79 2.73
N GLY A 807 27.23 -3.10 2.44
CA GLY A 807 26.43 -3.64 1.35
C GLY A 807 27.13 -3.78 -0.01
N TYR A 808 28.39 -3.37 -0.14
CA TYR A 808 29.19 -3.49 -1.36
C TYR A 808 30.25 -4.58 -1.26
N ASN A 809 30.39 -5.34 -2.33
CA ASN A 809 31.43 -6.35 -2.50
C ASN A 809 32.77 -5.67 -2.81
N GLN A 810 33.78 -5.94 -1.98
CA GLN A 810 35.13 -5.39 -2.07
C GLN A 810 36.14 -6.53 -2.14
N ALA A 811 37.00 -6.51 -3.15
CA ALA A 811 38.25 -7.26 -3.15
C ALA A 811 39.38 -6.24 -2.99
N ARG A 812 40.13 -5.95 -4.06
CA ARG A 812 41.08 -4.82 -4.08
C ARG A 812 40.39 -3.45 -4.18
N LEU A 813 39.32 -3.41 -4.96
CA LEU A 813 38.44 -2.26 -5.15
C LEU A 813 37.00 -2.75 -4.97
N ILE A 814 36.06 -1.82 -5.03
CA ILE A 814 34.65 -2.16 -5.18
C ILE A 814 34.47 -2.92 -6.51
N GLU A 815 33.86 -4.11 -6.44
CA GLU A 815 33.59 -4.95 -7.61
C GLU A 815 32.42 -4.39 -8.43
N HIS A 816 32.70 -3.36 -9.22
CA HIS A 816 31.68 -2.62 -9.98
C HIS A 816 30.83 -3.54 -10.88
N ARG A 817 31.44 -4.53 -11.55
CA ARG A 817 30.74 -5.41 -12.50
C ARG A 817 29.72 -6.30 -11.80
N GLU A 818 30.14 -7.03 -10.78
CA GLU A 818 29.28 -7.98 -10.06
C GLU A 818 28.11 -7.25 -9.38
N ILE A 819 28.37 -6.09 -8.77
CA ILE A 819 27.35 -5.30 -8.10
C ILE A 819 26.36 -4.72 -9.11
N LYS A 820 26.82 -4.20 -10.25
CA LYS A 820 25.93 -3.75 -11.33
C LYS A 820 25.02 -4.88 -11.80
N GLU A 821 25.55 -6.08 -12.03
CA GLU A 821 24.74 -7.21 -12.47
C GLU A 821 23.73 -7.67 -11.41
N LYS A 822 24.11 -7.69 -10.12
CA LYS A 822 23.17 -7.95 -9.01
C LYS A 822 22.05 -6.91 -8.96
N LEU A 823 22.41 -5.62 -9.04
CA LEU A 823 21.44 -4.51 -9.02
C LEU A 823 20.50 -4.52 -10.23
N LYS A 824 21.04 -4.77 -11.44
CA LYS A 824 20.25 -4.92 -12.68
C LYS A 824 19.27 -6.08 -12.54
N THR A 825 19.76 -7.24 -12.10
CA THR A 825 18.95 -8.46 -11.95
C THR A 825 17.80 -8.24 -11.00
N GLU A 826 18.07 -7.74 -9.79
CA GLU A 826 17.04 -7.45 -8.79
C GLU A 826 16.08 -6.34 -9.27
N TYR A 827 16.57 -5.28 -9.93
CA TYR A 827 15.73 -4.24 -10.53
C TYR A 827 14.74 -4.82 -11.55
N TYR A 828 15.21 -5.65 -12.49
CA TYR A 828 14.35 -6.29 -13.48
C TYR A 828 13.38 -7.29 -12.84
N GLN A 829 13.83 -8.09 -11.87
CA GLN A 829 12.98 -9.03 -11.14
C GLN A 829 11.85 -8.31 -10.39
N ARG A 830 12.12 -7.15 -9.80
CA ARG A 830 11.08 -6.30 -9.18
C ARG A 830 10.05 -5.83 -10.20
N ILE A 831 10.47 -5.38 -11.38
CA ILE A 831 9.53 -4.96 -12.45
C ILE A 831 8.68 -6.14 -12.90
N HIS A 832 9.28 -7.29 -13.20
CA HIS A 832 8.54 -8.50 -13.57
C HIS A 832 7.52 -8.90 -12.49
N SER A 833 7.91 -8.83 -11.22
CA SER A 833 7.04 -9.15 -10.09
C SER A 833 5.88 -8.17 -9.96
N LEU A 834 6.13 -6.87 -10.15
CA LEU A 834 5.10 -5.84 -10.15
C LEU A 834 4.09 -6.03 -11.30
N CYS A 835 4.57 -6.33 -12.51
CA CYS A 835 3.71 -6.57 -13.67
C CYS A 835 2.75 -7.75 -13.41
N LYS A 836 3.21 -8.80 -12.73
CA LYS A 836 2.36 -9.96 -12.37
C LYS A 836 1.22 -9.64 -11.39
N LYS A 837 1.28 -8.53 -10.62
CA LYS A 837 0.26 -8.19 -9.60
C LYS A 837 -0.99 -7.50 -10.14
N GLN A 838 -1.08 -7.26 -11.46
CA GLN A 838 -2.25 -6.66 -12.14
C GLN A 838 -2.70 -5.33 -11.50
N LEU A 839 -1.75 -4.43 -11.24
CA LEU A 839 -2.05 -3.08 -10.79
C LEU A 839 -2.67 -2.26 -11.92
N TYR A 840 -3.49 -1.26 -11.57
CA TYR A 840 -3.87 -0.20 -12.52
C TYR A 840 -2.62 0.52 -13.01
N SER A 841 -2.65 1.07 -14.22
CA SER A 841 -1.46 1.65 -14.86
C SER A 841 -0.80 2.72 -13.99
N LYS A 842 -1.56 3.71 -13.50
CA LYS A 842 -1.06 4.71 -12.53
C LYS A 842 -0.32 4.08 -11.34
N ASN A 843 -0.92 3.06 -10.73
CA ASN A 843 -0.36 2.36 -9.58
C ASN A 843 0.90 1.57 -9.95
N LEU A 844 0.94 0.94 -11.13
CA LEU A 844 2.10 0.21 -11.61
C LEU A 844 3.31 1.13 -11.80
N PHE A 845 3.14 2.25 -12.51
CA PHE A 845 4.24 3.19 -12.75
C PHE A 845 4.70 3.85 -11.45
N LYS A 846 3.75 4.22 -10.57
CA LYS A 846 4.09 4.66 -9.21
C LYS A 846 4.90 3.59 -8.47
N ALA A 847 4.48 2.31 -8.53
CA ALA A 847 5.17 1.22 -7.88
C ALA A 847 6.58 0.99 -8.43
N ILE A 848 6.80 1.11 -9.74
CA ILE A 848 8.14 1.02 -10.33
C ILE A 848 9.01 2.14 -9.78
N ASN A 849 8.50 3.38 -9.76
CA ASN A 849 9.22 4.55 -9.25
C ASN A 849 9.57 4.47 -7.77
N THR A 850 8.70 3.90 -6.93
CA THR A 850 8.88 3.87 -5.46
C THR A 850 9.44 2.57 -4.90
N TYR A 851 9.49 1.48 -5.69
CA TYR A 851 9.98 0.16 -5.23
C TYR A 851 11.11 -0.42 -6.08
N ALA A 852 11.06 -0.30 -7.41
CA ALA A 852 12.08 -0.85 -8.27
C ALA A 852 13.26 0.13 -8.43
N ILE A 853 13.01 1.35 -8.89
CA ILE A 853 14.06 2.36 -9.17
C ILE A 853 14.96 2.67 -7.95
N PRO A 854 14.46 2.77 -6.70
CA PRO A 854 15.30 3.09 -5.55
C PRO A 854 16.42 2.08 -5.25
N ILE A 855 16.39 0.88 -5.85
CA ILE A 855 17.51 -0.04 -5.72
C ILE A 855 18.77 0.48 -6.42
N LEU A 856 18.61 1.20 -7.52
CA LEU A 856 19.72 1.75 -8.30
C LEU A 856 20.29 3.00 -7.64
N THR A 857 19.47 3.81 -6.98
CA THR A 857 19.86 5.12 -6.43
C THR A 857 20.95 5.02 -5.37
N TYR A 858 21.00 3.92 -4.62
CA TYR A 858 22.06 3.69 -3.63
C TYR A 858 23.45 3.57 -4.29
N SER A 859 23.50 3.10 -5.54
CA SER A 859 24.75 2.94 -6.30
C SER A 859 25.21 4.19 -7.05
N PHE A 860 24.32 5.16 -7.26
CA PHE A 860 24.64 6.37 -8.04
C PHE A 860 25.63 7.24 -7.27
N GLY A 861 26.82 7.45 -7.84
CA GLY A 861 27.93 8.20 -7.22
C GLY A 861 28.98 7.33 -6.55
N VAL A 862 28.61 6.13 -6.09
CA VAL A 862 29.56 5.14 -5.56
C VAL A 862 30.14 4.30 -6.71
N ILE A 863 29.26 3.84 -7.61
CA ILE A 863 29.60 3.06 -8.79
C ILE A 863 29.56 3.98 -10.01
N LYS A 864 30.58 3.89 -10.88
CA LYS A 864 30.59 4.58 -12.17
C LYS A 864 29.60 3.93 -13.12
N TRP A 865 28.50 4.61 -13.42
CA TRP A 865 27.55 4.22 -14.46
C TRP A 865 27.83 5.01 -15.74
N THR A 866 27.98 4.33 -16.87
CA THR A 866 28.09 5.01 -18.17
C THR A 866 26.71 5.34 -18.72
N ASN A 867 26.63 6.35 -19.60
CA ASN A 867 25.36 6.69 -20.26
C ASN A 867 24.79 5.50 -21.04
N SER A 868 25.64 4.71 -21.70
CA SER A 868 25.23 3.49 -22.42
C SER A 868 24.64 2.42 -21.49
N GLU A 869 25.18 2.25 -20.28
CA GLU A 869 24.62 1.31 -19.29
C GLU A 869 23.27 1.77 -18.75
N LEU A 870 23.11 3.07 -18.50
CA LEU A 870 21.85 3.67 -18.05
C LEU A 870 20.77 3.58 -19.16
N GLN A 871 21.15 3.83 -20.41
CA GLN A 871 20.28 3.63 -21.56
C GLN A 871 19.90 2.15 -21.73
N ALA A 872 20.83 1.22 -21.51
CA ALA A 872 20.53 -0.22 -21.57
C ALA A 872 19.50 -0.64 -20.50
N LEU A 873 19.59 -0.09 -19.28
CA LEU A 873 18.57 -0.28 -18.22
C LEU A 873 17.19 0.23 -18.67
N GLU A 874 17.13 1.42 -19.27
CA GLU A 874 15.90 2.02 -19.78
C GLU A 874 15.32 1.21 -20.94
N ILE A 875 16.14 0.82 -21.92
CA ILE A 875 15.75 -0.05 -23.04
C ILE A 875 15.17 -1.35 -22.51
N LYS A 876 15.86 -2.03 -21.59
CA LYS A 876 15.38 -3.29 -21.02
C LYS A 876 14.09 -3.10 -20.23
N THR A 877 13.94 -2.00 -19.50
CA THR A 877 12.68 -1.64 -18.81
C THR A 877 11.53 -1.54 -19.82
N ARG A 878 11.73 -0.85 -20.94
CA ARG A 878 10.72 -0.78 -22.01
C ARG A 878 10.44 -2.14 -22.61
N THR A 879 11.46 -2.95 -22.89
CA THR A 879 11.30 -4.32 -23.41
C THR A 879 10.45 -5.17 -22.47
N ILE A 880 10.66 -5.09 -21.16
CA ILE A 880 9.83 -5.80 -20.16
C ILE A 880 8.38 -5.32 -20.25
N LEU A 881 8.15 -4.00 -20.29
CA LEU A 881 6.80 -3.44 -20.44
C LEU A 881 6.13 -3.91 -21.75
N THR A 882 6.88 -3.98 -22.86
CA THR A 882 6.39 -4.49 -24.14
C THR A 882 6.07 -5.99 -24.09
N GLN A 883 6.90 -6.80 -23.43
CA GLN A 883 6.66 -8.24 -23.22
C GLN A 883 5.34 -8.50 -22.48
N HIS A 884 5.01 -7.65 -21.51
CA HIS A 884 3.71 -7.71 -20.80
C HIS A 884 2.57 -7.02 -21.56
N ARG A 885 2.81 -6.49 -22.77
CA ARG A 885 1.86 -5.71 -23.59
C ARG A 885 1.42 -4.39 -22.97
N TYR A 886 2.23 -3.83 -22.06
CA TYR A 886 1.93 -2.58 -21.36
C TYR A 886 2.37 -1.37 -22.15
N HIS A 887 3.34 -1.53 -23.04
CA HIS A 887 3.80 -0.51 -23.97
C HIS A 887 3.85 -1.10 -25.38
N HIS A 888 3.36 -0.37 -26.36
CA HIS A 888 3.41 -0.81 -27.75
C HIS A 888 4.82 -0.57 -28.32
N PRO A 889 5.44 -1.53 -29.02
CA PRO A 889 6.84 -1.43 -29.45
C PRO A 889 7.13 -0.26 -30.40
N LYS A 890 6.09 0.24 -31.09
CA LYS A 890 6.18 1.36 -32.04
C LYS A 890 5.69 2.70 -31.45
N SER A 891 5.24 2.73 -30.19
CA SER A 891 4.80 3.97 -29.54
C SER A 891 5.97 4.89 -29.23
N ALA A 892 5.65 6.17 -29.01
CA ALA A 892 6.66 7.18 -28.66
C ALA A 892 7.31 6.82 -27.32
N VAL A 893 8.64 6.81 -27.30
CA VAL A 893 9.44 6.51 -26.11
C VAL A 893 9.28 7.59 -25.05
N GLU A 894 9.21 8.85 -25.48
CA GLU A 894 9.13 10.03 -24.62
C GLU A 894 7.92 9.93 -23.67
N ARG A 895 6.78 9.44 -24.19
CA ARG A 895 5.53 9.25 -23.44
C ARG A 895 5.64 8.31 -22.25
N ILE A 896 6.64 7.43 -22.20
CA ILE A 896 6.85 6.58 -21.02
C ILE A 896 7.31 7.42 -19.82
N THR A 897 8.19 8.39 -20.06
CA THR A 897 8.84 9.18 -19.00
C THR A 897 8.24 10.57 -18.78
N LEU A 898 7.50 11.09 -19.77
CA LEU A 898 6.77 12.34 -19.61
C LEU A 898 5.75 12.24 -18.45
N PRO A 899 5.51 13.35 -17.71
CA PRO A 899 4.49 13.39 -16.68
C PRO A 899 3.10 13.02 -17.22
N ARG A 900 2.24 12.47 -16.35
CA ARG A 900 0.89 12.04 -16.75
C ARG A 900 -0.01 13.19 -17.22
N LYS A 901 0.10 14.36 -16.57
CA LYS A 901 -0.56 15.61 -16.97
C LYS A 901 -0.19 16.08 -18.39
N GLU A 902 1.01 15.75 -18.85
CA GLU A 902 1.54 16.11 -20.18
C GLU A 902 1.31 15.01 -21.22
N GLY A 903 0.35 14.10 -20.99
CA GLY A 903 0.07 12.98 -21.91
C GLY A 903 1.04 11.80 -21.82
N GLY A 904 1.91 11.77 -20.81
CA GLY A 904 2.84 10.66 -20.56
C GLY A 904 2.36 9.63 -19.53
N ARG A 905 3.27 8.76 -19.06
CA ARG A 905 2.98 7.69 -18.08
C ARG A 905 3.70 7.86 -16.74
N GLY A 906 4.61 8.83 -16.67
CA GLY A 906 5.29 9.26 -15.45
C GLY A 906 6.34 8.27 -14.91
N LEU A 907 6.96 7.45 -15.76
CA LEU A 907 8.13 6.65 -15.34
C LEU A 907 9.33 7.58 -15.11
N ILE A 908 10.05 7.43 -14.01
CA ILE A 908 11.28 8.21 -13.81
C ILE A 908 12.35 7.73 -14.80
N GLU A 909 12.95 8.68 -15.51
CA GLU A 909 14.11 8.43 -16.37
C GLU A 909 15.36 8.22 -15.50
N ILE A 910 16.01 7.07 -15.68
CA ILE A 910 17.11 6.60 -14.81
C ILE A 910 18.35 7.45 -15.05
N SER A 911 18.62 7.81 -16.30
CA SER A 911 19.76 8.65 -16.68
C SER A 911 19.68 10.05 -16.06
N HIS A 912 18.50 10.66 -16.08
CA HIS A 912 18.25 11.95 -15.43
C HIS A 912 18.37 11.84 -13.91
N LEU A 913 17.76 10.82 -13.30
CA LEU A 913 17.86 10.57 -11.86
C LEU A 913 19.32 10.38 -11.42
N HIS A 914 20.12 9.63 -12.18
CA HIS A 914 21.54 9.46 -11.94
C HIS A 914 22.26 10.81 -11.94
N LYS A 915 22.11 11.62 -12.99
CA LYS A 915 22.74 12.96 -13.07
C LYS A 915 22.36 13.84 -11.87
N LYS A 916 21.07 13.89 -11.51
CA LYS A 916 20.59 14.64 -10.35
C LYS A 916 21.24 14.16 -9.06
N GLN A 917 21.35 12.86 -8.85
CA GLN A 917 22.00 12.31 -7.66
C GLN A 917 23.51 12.61 -7.62
N ILE A 918 24.19 12.64 -8.76
CA ILE A 918 25.60 13.04 -8.83
C ILE A 918 25.76 14.51 -8.46
N LEU A 919 24.95 15.42 -9.02
CA LEU A 919 25.02 16.84 -8.68
C LEU A 919 24.76 17.10 -7.20
N ASN A 920 23.72 16.49 -6.63
CA ASN A 920 23.41 16.61 -5.20
C ASN A 920 24.55 16.10 -4.30
N LEU A 921 25.39 15.18 -4.78
CA LEU A 921 26.60 14.76 -4.06
C LEU A 921 27.73 15.78 -4.24
N LYS A 922 27.91 16.33 -5.44
CA LYS A 922 28.91 17.39 -5.68
C LYS A 922 28.65 18.60 -4.80
N GLU A 923 27.41 19.11 -4.80
CA GLU A 923 26.97 20.23 -3.96
C GLU A 923 27.24 19.94 -2.48
N PHE A 924 26.82 18.76 -2.00
CA PHE A 924 27.06 18.33 -0.62
C PHE A 924 28.54 18.35 -0.23
N PHE A 925 29.41 17.83 -1.09
CA PHE A 925 30.84 17.77 -0.82
C PHE A 925 31.54 19.15 -0.94
N ASN A 926 31.06 20.02 -1.84
CA ASN A 926 31.57 21.39 -1.99
C ASN A 926 31.18 22.28 -0.80
N GLU A 927 29.91 22.22 -0.34
CA GLU A 927 29.45 22.93 0.86
C GLU A 927 30.25 22.50 2.09
N LYS A 928 30.52 21.20 2.21
CA LYS A 928 31.31 20.66 3.30
C LYS A 928 32.76 21.17 3.29
N GLN A 929 33.36 21.42 2.12
CA GLN A 929 34.69 22.01 2.00
C GLN A 929 34.75 23.46 2.53
N ALA A 930 33.70 24.25 2.31
CA ALA A 930 33.63 25.62 2.78
C ALA A 930 33.52 25.69 4.32
N ASN A 931 32.81 24.73 4.92
CA ASN A 931 32.54 24.70 6.36
C ASN A 931 33.51 23.82 7.17
N ASN A 932 34.21 22.88 6.53
CA ASN A 932 35.20 21.99 7.14
C ASN A 932 36.36 21.79 6.16
N LYS A 933 37.57 22.21 6.54
CA LYS A 933 38.80 22.05 5.71
C LYS A 933 39.19 20.60 5.45
N ASN A 934 38.47 19.64 6.03
CA ASN A 934 38.70 18.22 5.90
C ASN A 934 37.67 17.61 4.95
N PHE A 935 38.21 17.04 3.87
CA PHE A 935 37.63 15.97 3.08
C PHE A 935 36.90 16.31 1.76
N THR A 936 37.41 15.77 0.65
CA THR A 936 36.59 15.45 -0.53
C THR A 936 37.13 14.23 -1.26
N PRO A 937 36.34 13.17 -1.44
CA PRO A 937 36.71 12.01 -2.21
C PRO A 937 36.14 12.15 -3.62
N LEU A 938 36.94 12.58 -4.61
CA LEU A 938 36.78 12.31 -6.05
C LEU A 938 37.48 13.40 -6.89
N ASN A 939 37.95 13.00 -8.08
CA ASN A 939 38.16 13.89 -9.24
C ASN A 939 36.82 14.56 -9.63
N LEU A 940 36.33 15.50 -8.83
CA LEU A 940 35.35 16.48 -9.27
C LEU A 940 36.16 17.61 -9.89
N SER A 941 36.45 17.48 -11.18
CA SER A 941 37.06 18.56 -11.96
C SER A 941 36.29 19.86 -11.71
N ASN A 942 37.04 20.97 -11.67
CA ASN A 942 36.60 22.38 -11.58
C ASN A 942 35.74 22.83 -12.78
N GLU A 943 34.93 21.95 -13.38
CA GLU A 943 33.93 22.35 -14.34
C GLU A 943 32.73 22.86 -13.57
N ALA A 944 32.33 24.10 -13.87
CA ALA A 944 31.18 24.78 -13.28
C ALA A 944 30.02 23.80 -13.12
N THR A 945 29.43 23.77 -11.91
CA THR A 945 28.31 22.88 -11.62
C THR A 945 27.08 23.43 -12.36
N GLU A 946 26.92 23.06 -13.63
CA GLU A 946 25.71 23.38 -14.37
C GLU A 946 24.51 22.74 -13.65
N ARG A 947 23.64 23.58 -13.10
CA ARG A 947 22.37 23.11 -12.53
C ARG A 947 21.60 22.36 -13.62
N ILE A 948 21.10 21.16 -13.30
CA ILE A 948 20.24 20.44 -14.23
C ILE A 948 18.94 21.23 -14.38
N ASP A 949 18.74 21.84 -15.54
CA ASP A 949 17.47 22.44 -15.92
C ASP A 949 16.43 21.35 -16.19
N THR A 950 15.73 20.96 -15.13
CA THR A 950 14.65 19.96 -15.20
C THR A 950 13.48 20.43 -16.07
N ALA A 951 13.24 21.74 -16.17
CA ALA A 951 12.17 22.31 -16.99
C ALA A 951 12.54 22.22 -18.47
N GLY A 952 13.74 22.67 -18.84
CA GLY A 952 14.28 22.55 -20.20
C GLY A 952 14.42 21.12 -20.69
N LEU A 953 14.77 20.16 -19.82
CA LEU A 953 14.78 18.72 -20.17
C LEU A 953 13.39 18.17 -20.49
N LYS A 954 12.37 18.58 -19.74
CA LYS A 954 10.97 18.23 -20.00
C LYS A 954 10.51 18.86 -21.33
N GLU A 955 10.80 20.14 -21.54
CA GLU A 955 10.45 20.87 -22.75
C GLU A 955 11.14 20.29 -23.99
N ALA A 956 12.42 19.92 -23.90
CA ALA A 956 13.15 19.25 -24.97
C ALA A 956 12.51 17.90 -25.36
N LYS A 957 11.98 17.14 -24.39
CA LYS A 957 11.24 15.89 -24.67
C LYS A 957 9.89 16.16 -25.31
N LEU A 958 9.15 17.16 -24.83
CA LEU A 958 7.88 17.56 -25.44
C LEU A 958 8.10 18.01 -26.89
N LYS A 959 9.13 18.82 -27.13
CA LYS A 959 9.54 19.26 -28.47
C LYS A 959 9.88 18.05 -29.37
N ARG A 960 10.73 17.13 -28.90
CA ARG A 960 11.06 15.90 -29.65
C ARG A 960 9.85 15.03 -29.96
N TRP A 961 8.87 14.97 -29.05
CA TRP A 961 7.63 14.22 -29.30
C TRP A 961 6.76 14.94 -30.33
N ARG A 962 6.61 16.27 -30.23
CA ARG A 962 5.87 17.12 -31.17
C ARG A 962 6.41 17.08 -32.60
N GLU A 963 7.74 17.06 -32.76
CA GLU A 963 8.40 17.06 -34.08
C GLU A 963 8.23 15.74 -34.87
N LYS A 964 7.67 14.68 -34.27
CA LYS A 964 7.44 13.41 -34.96
C LYS A 964 6.19 13.48 -35.84
N GLU A 965 6.33 13.18 -37.13
CA GLU A 965 5.24 13.25 -38.12
C GLU A 965 3.97 12.47 -37.73
N LEU A 966 4.11 11.27 -37.15
CA LEU A 966 3.00 10.43 -36.72
C LEU A 966 2.67 10.65 -35.24
N HIS A 967 3.64 10.43 -34.36
CA HIS A 967 3.43 10.50 -32.91
C HIS A 967 3.10 11.90 -32.41
N GLY A 968 3.56 12.94 -33.12
CA GLY A 968 3.37 14.36 -32.80
C GLY A 968 2.01 14.92 -33.17
N ARG A 969 1.15 14.14 -33.85
CA ARG A 969 -0.23 14.57 -34.14
C ARG A 969 -1.05 14.81 -32.89
N HIS A 970 -0.96 13.92 -31.91
CA HIS A 970 -1.70 14.09 -30.66
C HIS A 970 -1.34 15.37 -29.90
N PRO A 971 -0.06 15.70 -29.63
CA PRO A 971 0.25 16.97 -28.98
C PRO A 971 -0.09 18.19 -29.84
N HIS A 972 -0.06 18.09 -31.17
CA HIS A 972 -0.56 19.16 -32.05
C HIS A 972 -2.08 19.36 -31.94
N ASP A 973 -2.85 18.26 -31.84
CA ASP A 973 -4.28 18.30 -31.57
C ASP A 973 -4.57 19.00 -30.22
N LEU A 974 -3.76 18.74 -29.19
CA LEU A 974 -3.91 19.38 -27.88
C LEU A 974 -3.61 20.88 -27.88
N ASP A 975 -2.82 21.39 -28.83
CA ASP A 975 -2.47 22.81 -28.93
C ASP A 975 -3.58 23.65 -29.63
N GLN A 976 -4.67 23.02 -30.09
CA GLN A 976 -5.78 23.73 -30.71
C GLN A 976 -6.59 24.52 -29.68
N VAL A 977 -6.93 25.78 -30.01
CA VAL A 977 -7.60 26.75 -29.10
C VAL A 977 -8.88 26.23 -28.46
N HIS A 978 -9.59 25.33 -29.14
CA HIS A 978 -10.88 24.79 -28.70
C HIS A 978 -10.78 23.44 -27.98
N ILE A 979 -9.57 22.99 -27.65
CA ILE A 979 -9.31 21.74 -26.93
C ILE A 979 -8.70 22.07 -25.58
N ASP A 980 -9.26 21.47 -24.52
CA ASP A 980 -8.71 21.55 -23.18
C ASP A 980 -7.64 20.44 -23.01
N PRO A 981 -6.34 20.78 -22.94
CA PRO A 981 -5.28 19.80 -22.81
C PRO A 981 -5.28 19.10 -21.45
N GLU A 982 -5.70 19.77 -20.38
CA GLU A 982 -5.76 19.20 -19.04
C GLU A 982 -6.89 18.17 -18.95
N ALA A 983 -8.09 18.52 -19.43
CA ALA A 983 -9.22 17.59 -19.51
C ALA A 983 -8.90 16.36 -20.37
N SER A 984 -8.22 16.57 -21.51
CA SER A 984 -7.83 15.52 -22.46
C SER A 984 -6.86 14.49 -21.85
N ASN A 985 -5.99 14.92 -20.93
CA ASN A 985 -5.01 14.05 -20.27
C ASN A 985 -5.47 13.54 -18.89
N LYS A 986 -6.57 14.06 -18.34
CA LYS A 986 -7.07 13.74 -17.00
C LYS A 986 -7.28 12.24 -16.73
N TRP A 987 -7.60 11.46 -17.76
CA TRP A 987 -7.76 10.01 -17.64
C TRP A 987 -6.46 9.27 -17.33
N LEU A 988 -5.29 9.81 -17.70
CA LEU A 988 -3.99 9.26 -17.32
C LEU A 988 -3.71 9.49 -15.83
N GLU A 989 -4.31 10.52 -15.22
CA GLU A 989 -4.10 10.86 -13.81
C GLU A 989 -5.14 10.26 -12.88
N SER A 990 -6.40 10.25 -13.29
CA SER A 990 -7.54 9.83 -12.46
C SER A 990 -8.13 8.47 -12.87
N GLY A 991 -7.75 7.94 -14.04
CA GLY A 991 -8.30 6.69 -14.58
C GLY A 991 -7.83 5.43 -13.86
N GLN A 992 -8.71 4.42 -13.85
CA GLN A 992 -8.42 3.06 -13.35
C GLN A 992 -8.20 2.08 -14.51
N LEU A 993 -7.45 2.50 -15.53
CA LEU A 993 -7.17 1.66 -16.68
C LEU A 993 -6.04 0.66 -16.40
N PHE A 994 -6.11 -0.48 -17.07
CA PHE A 994 -5.03 -1.45 -17.04
C PHE A 994 -3.85 -0.95 -17.88
N PRO A 995 -2.60 -1.31 -17.50
CA PRO A 995 -1.42 -0.94 -18.25
C PRO A 995 -1.49 -1.33 -19.74
N GLU A 996 -2.12 -2.46 -20.07
CA GLU A 996 -2.39 -2.93 -21.42
C GLU A 996 -3.33 -1.98 -22.17
N SER A 997 -4.45 -1.62 -21.53
CA SER A 997 -5.45 -0.71 -22.11
C SER A 997 -4.91 0.70 -22.29
N GLU A 998 -4.25 1.25 -21.27
CA GLU A 998 -3.59 2.57 -21.34
C GLU A 998 -2.51 2.55 -22.42
N GLY A 999 -1.67 1.51 -22.49
CA GLY A 999 -0.64 1.36 -23.51
C GLY A 999 -1.21 1.28 -24.93
N PHE A 1000 -2.35 0.60 -25.11
CA PHE A 1000 -3.02 0.51 -26.40
C PHE A 1000 -3.69 1.83 -26.82
N LEU A 1001 -4.31 2.55 -25.89
CA LEU A 1001 -4.87 3.89 -26.14
C LEU A 1001 -3.76 4.88 -26.53
N ILE A 1002 -2.62 4.81 -25.86
CA ILE A 1002 -1.42 5.59 -26.22
C ILE A 1002 -0.97 5.25 -27.65
N ALA A 1003 -0.96 3.96 -28.03
CA ALA A 1003 -0.60 3.54 -29.38
C ALA A 1003 -1.60 4.00 -30.46
N ILE A 1004 -2.88 4.12 -30.10
CA ILE A 1004 -3.91 4.72 -30.96
C ILE A 1004 -3.62 6.21 -31.15
N GLN A 1005 -3.38 6.96 -30.08
CA GLN A 1005 -3.03 8.39 -30.16
C GLN A 1005 -1.76 8.61 -30.99
N ASP A 1006 -0.77 7.74 -30.82
CA ASP A 1006 0.51 7.76 -31.54
C ASP A 1006 0.41 7.34 -33.02
N GLN A 1007 -0.78 6.95 -33.50
CA GLN A 1007 -1.04 6.53 -34.89
C GLN A 1007 -0.27 5.27 -35.36
N VAL A 1008 0.07 4.37 -34.44
CA VAL A 1008 0.93 3.19 -34.74
C VAL A 1008 0.21 1.85 -34.71
N ILE A 1009 -1.12 1.86 -34.70
CA ILE A 1009 -1.94 0.65 -34.84
C ILE A 1009 -1.89 0.16 -36.29
N SER A 1010 -1.85 -1.17 -36.45
CA SER A 1010 -1.72 -1.84 -37.75
C SER A 1010 -3.01 -1.78 -38.60
N THR A 1011 -3.37 -0.57 -39.03
CA THR A 1011 -4.40 -0.34 -40.04
C THR A 1011 -3.84 -0.61 -41.44
N LYS A 1012 -4.70 -0.84 -42.45
CA LYS A 1012 -4.23 -1.04 -43.83
C LYS A 1012 -3.50 0.19 -44.37
N ASN A 1013 -3.95 1.40 -44.02
CA ASN A 1013 -3.26 2.63 -44.41
C ASN A 1013 -1.85 2.70 -43.78
N TYR A 1014 -1.74 2.41 -42.48
CA TYR A 1014 -0.46 2.33 -41.80
C TYR A 1014 0.45 1.26 -42.41
N ARG A 1015 -0.06 0.06 -42.68
CA ARG A 1015 0.72 -1.02 -43.29
C ARG A 1015 1.19 -0.68 -44.71
N LYS A 1016 0.32 -0.11 -45.55
CA LYS A 1016 0.63 0.22 -46.94
C LYS A 1016 1.66 1.35 -47.06
N TYR A 1017 1.46 2.46 -46.35
CA TYR A 1017 2.30 3.65 -46.53
C TYR A 1017 3.47 3.73 -45.53
N ILE A 1018 3.27 3.29 -44.29
CA ILE A 1018 4.32 3.40 -43.25
C ILE A 1018 5.18 2.15 -43.21
N LEU A 1019 4.58 0.95 -43.19
CA LEU A 1019 5.36 -0.30 -43.24
C LEU A 1019 5.76 -0.72 -44.65
N LYS A 1020 5.27 -0.01 -45.68
CA LYS A 1020 5.52 -0.30 -47.10
C LYS A 1020 5.27 -1.77 -47.43
N ASP A 1021 4.21 -2.34 -46.85
CA ASP A 1021 3.82 -3.73 -47.04
C ASP A 1021 3.34 -3.95 -48.47
N ARG A 1022 4.23 -4.50 -49.31
CA ARG A 1022 4.00 -4.73 -50.74
C ARG A 1022 2.88 -5.75 -51.02
N THR A 1023 2.42 -6.49 -50.01
CA THR A 1023 1.31 -7.44 -50.17
C THR A 1023 -0.06 -6.74 -50.25
N LEU A 1024 -0.17 -5.49 -49.79
CA LEU A 1024 -1.41 -4.73 -49.78
C LEU A 1024 -1.61 -3.93 -51.06
N ARG A 1025 -2.56 -4.35 -51.90
CA ARG A 1025 -2.94 -3.65 -53.13
C ARG A 1025 -3.64 -2.31 -52.85
N ASN A 1026 -4.49 -2.23 -51.83
CA ASN A 1026 -5.22 -1.03 -51.43
C ASN A 1026 -5.15 -0.79 -49.92
N ASP A 1027 -5.47 0.44 -49.50
CA ASP A 1027 -5.61 0.84 -48.11
C ASP A 1027 -7.07 0.98 -47.66
N LEU A 1028 -8.03 0.55 -48.47
CA LEU A 1028 -9.46 0.66 -48.19
C LEU A 1028 -9.86 -0.12 -46.92
N CYS A 1029 -10.73 0.49 -46.12
CA CYS A 1029 -11.23 -0.05 -44.86
C CYS A 1029 -11.77 -1.48 -45.00
N ARG A 1030 -11.29 -2.41 -44.18
CA ARG A 1030 -11.74 -3.81 -44.12
C ARG A 1030 -13.23 -4.00 -43.85
N LYS A 1031 -13.92 -2.96 -43.36
CA LYS A 1031 -15.34 -3.01 -42.99
C LYS A 1031 -16.23 -2.35 -44.03
N CYS A 1032 -15.97 -1.09 -44.40
CA CYS A 1032 -16.82 -0.36 -45.34
C CYS A 1032 -16.33 -0.37 -46.79
N ASN A 1033 -15.07 -0.77 -47.05
CA ASN A 1033 -14.41 -0.76 -48.36
C ASN A 1033 -14.45 0.59 -49.13
N ASN A 1034 -14.83 1.70 -48.49
CA ASN A 1034 -15.08 2.97 -49.18
C ASN A 1034 -13.93 3.99 -48.98
N LYS A 1035 -13.51 4.21 -47.73
CA LYS A 1035 -12.44 5.17 -47.39
C LYS A 1035 -11.14 4.46 -46.96
N PRO A 1036 -9.98 5.15 -47.05
CA PRO A 1036 -8.74 4.69 -46.44
C PRO A 1036 -8.92 4.29 -44.97
N GLU A 1037 -8.33 3.16 -44.60
CA GLU A 1037 -8.40 2.62 -43.25
C GLU A 1037 -7.44 3.36 -42.31
N THR A 1038 -7.78 4.59 -41.95
CA THR A 1038 -7.08 5.35 -40.91
C THR A 1038 -7.70 5.11 -39.53
N ILE A 1039 -6.99 5.50 -38.47
CA ILE A 1039 -7.53 5.41 -37.11
C ILE A 1039 -8.78 6.28 -36.99
N GLN A 1040 -8.71 7.53 -37.46
CA GLN A 1040 -9.82 8.50 -37.45
C GLN A 1040 -11.05 7.95 -38.19
N HIS A 1041 -10.82 7.23 -39.30
CA HIS A 1041 -11.92 6.58 -40.03
C HIS A 1041 -12.57 5.47 -39.20
N ILE A 1042 -11.77 4.56 -38.62
CA ILE A 1042 -12.28 3.46 -37.81
C ILE A 1042 -13.03 3.98 -36.57
N THR A 1043 -12.51 5.01 -35.90
CA THR A 1043 -13.04 5.50 -34.64
C THR A 1043 -14.25 6.41 -34.79
N GLY A 1044 -14.42 7.08 -35.92
CA GLY A 1044 -15.45 8.14 -36.05
C GLY A 1044 -16.12 8.31 -37.41
N ALA A 1045 -15.67 7.66 -38.49
CA ALA A 1045 -16.22 7.94 -39.84
C ALA A 1045 -16.58 6.69 -40.68
N CYS A 1046 -16.39 5.48 -40.16
CA CYS A 1046 -16.74 4.25 -40.87
C CYS A 1046 -18.24 3.97 -40.74
N ILE A 1047 -18.99 4.13 -41.83
CA ILE A 1047 -20.46 4.02 -41.87
C ILE A 1047 -20.96 2.71 -41.22
N THR A 1048 -20.28 1.60 -41.46
CA THR A 1048 -20.62 0.28 -40.90
C THR A 1048 -20.41 0.21 -39.37
N LEU A 1049 -19.42 0.92 -38.84
CA LEU A 1049 -19.11 0.93 -37.40
C LEU A 1049 -19.86 2.05 -36.67
N THR A 1050 -20.16 3.16 -37.33
CA THR A 1050 -20.87 4.29 -36.73
C THR A 1050 -22.32 3.96 -36.40
N GLN A 1051 -23.00 3.11 -37.18
CA GLN A 1051 -24.39 2.72 -36.89
C GLN A 1051 -24.54 2.02 -35.53
N ASN A 1052 -23.57 1.20 -35.13
CA ASN A 1052 -23.65 0.39 -33.91
C ASN A 1052 -22.71 0.87 -32.80
N ASP A 1053 -21.40 0.94 -33.06
CA ASP A 1053 -20.38 1.17 -32.02
C ASP A 1053 -20.28 2.65 -31.62
N TYR A 1054 -20.56 3.58 -32.53
CA TYR A 1054 -20.63 5.00 -32.19
C TYR A 1054 -21.87 5.30 -31.35
N THR A 1055 -23.05 4.85 -31.81
CA THR A 1055 -24.32 4.97 -31.07
C THR A 1055 -24.20 4.39 -29.66
N HIS A 1056 -23.54 3.24 -29.52
CA HIS A 1056 -23.30 2.64 -28.20
C HIS A 1056 -22.43 3.53 -27.29
N ARG A 1057 -21.31 4.08 -27.80
CA ARG A 1057 -20.43 4.97 -27.01
C ARG A 1057 -21.13 6.27 -26.64
N HIS A 1058 -21.87 6.86 -27.59
CA HIS A 1058 -22.71 8.02 -27.37
C HIS A 1058 -23.68 7.77 -26.20
N ASN A 1059 -24.49 6.73 -26.30
CA ASN A 1059 -25.50 6.41 -25.29
C ASN A 1059 -24.87 6.11 -23.91
N GLN A 1060 -23.71 5.45 -23.87
CA GLN A 1060 -22.99 5.26 -22.60
C GLN A 1060 -22.61 6.58 -21.94
N LEU A 1061 -22.17 7.56 -22.72
CA LEU A 1061 -21.77 8.88 -22.24
C LEU A 1061 -22.97 9.69 -21.75
N VAL A 1062 -24.06 9.67 -22.53
CA VAL A 1062 -25.34 10.26 -22.14
C VAL A 1062 -25.84 9.65 -20.83
N ASN A 1063 -25.79 8.32 -20.68
CA ASN A 1063 -26.19 7.65 -19.44
C ASN A 1063 -25.37 8.10 -18.23
N ILE A 1064 -24.05 8.27 -18.38
CA ILE A 1064 -23.16 8.75 -17.31
C ILE A 1064 -23.52 10.19 -16.91
N ILE A 1065 -23.68 11.08 -17.90
CA ILE A 1065 -24.02 12.49 -17.66
C ILE A 1065 -25.39 12.60 -17.00
N HIS A 1066 -26.39 11.90 -17.55
CA HIS A 1066 -27.73 11.82 -16.98
C HIS A 1066 -27.71 11.32 -15.53
N GLN A 1067 -27.03 10.20 -15.24
CA GLN A 1067 -26.89 9.67 -13.88
C GLN A 1067 -26.25 10.70 -12.94
N LYS A 1068 -25.22 11.42 -13.39
CA LYS A 1068 -24.55 12.44 -12.57
C LYS A 1068 -25.47 13.63 -12.27
N LEU A 1069 -26.30 14.06 -13.22
CA LEU A 1069 -27.30 15.10 -12.99
C LEU A 1069 -28.35 14.63 -11.97
N VAL A 1070 -28.86 13.41 -12.13
CA VAL A 1070 -29.84 12.80 -11.20
C VAL A 1070 -29.30 12.77 -9.76
N LEU A 1071 -28.05 12.33 -9.58
CA LEU A 1071 -27.42 12.26 -8.27
C LEU A 1071 -27.11 13.66 -7.71
N LYS A 1072 -26.63 14.59 -8.53
CA LYS A 1072 -26.25 15.95 -8.11
C LYS A 1072 -27.48 16.73 -7.61
N TYR A 1073 -28.61 16.61 -8.29
CA TYR A 1073 -29.84 17.34 -7.97
C TYR A 1073 -30.86 16.52 -7.17
N LYS A 1074 -30.43 15.36 -6.63
CA LYS A 1074 -31.24 14.46 -5.79
C LYS A 1074 -32.62 14.15 -6.41
N LEU A 1075 -32.62 13.81 -7.69
CA LEU A 1075 -33.83 13.44 -8.44
C LEU A 1075 -34.24 11.97 -8.18
N LEU A 1076 -33.30 11.12 -7.71
CA LEU A 1076 -33.56 9.77 -7.22
C LEU A 1076 -32.70 9.49 -5.99
N ASN A 1077 -33.24 8.72 -5.04
CA ASN A 1077 -32.55 8.28 -3.82
C ASN A 1077 -31.63 7.06 -4.03
N ASP A 1078 -31.46 6.58 -5.27
CA ASP A 1078 -30.59 5.45 -5.58
C ASP A 1078 -29.13 5.91 -5.79
N HIS A 1079 -28.33 5.80 -4.72
CA HIS A 1079 -26.89 6.05 -4.75
C HIS A 1079 -26.05 4.79 -5.02
N HIS A 1080 -26.70 3.63 -5.24
CA HIS A 1080 -26.02 2.34 -5.25
C HIS A 1080 -25.88 1.71 -6.64
N THR A 1081 -26.66 2.14 -7.62
CA THR A 1081 -26.56 1.59 -8.98
C THR A 1081 -25.28 2.07 -9.70
N PRO A 1082 -24.38 1.16 -10.10
CA PRO A 1082 -23.19 1.55 -10.85
C PRO A 1082 -23.56 1.97 -12.29
N TYR A 1083 -22.83 2.95 -12.85
CA TYR A 1083 -23.15 3.56 -14.15
C TYR A 1083 -23.37 2.55 -15.30
N TYR A 1084 -22.63 1.43 -15.32
CA TYR A 1084 -22.75 0.41 -16.37
C TYR A 1084 -24.00 -0.49 -16.25
N LYS A 1085 -24.79 -0.31 -15.19
CA LYS A 1085 -26.13 -0.91 -15.01
C LYS A 1085 -27.24 0.13 -14.98
N TYR A 1086 -26.88 1.40 -15.07
CA TYR A 1086 -27.83 2.50 -14.99
C TYR A 1086 -28.58 2.62 -16.31
N THR A 1087 -29.90 2.67 -16.22
CA THR A 1087 -30.78 2.96 -17.35
C THR A 1087 -31.49 4.29 -17.05
N PRO A 1088 -31.31 5.34 -17.87
CA PRO A 1088 -31.98 6.60 -17.66
C PRO A 1088 -33.50 6.44 -17.80
N GLN A 1089 -34.26 7.12 -16.95
CA GLN A 1089 -35.71 7.23 -17.12
C GLN A 1089 -36.00 8.43 -18.01
N ASN A 1090 -37.01 8.30 -18.87
CA ASN A 1090 -37.35 9.36 -19.84
C ASN A 1090 -37.71 10.70 -19.18
N VAL A 1091 -38.28 10.66 -17.97
CA VAL A 1091 -38.54 11.85 -17.14
C VAL A 1091 -38.32 11.54 -15.68
N ILE A 1092 -37.62 12.44 -14.99
CA ILE A 1092 -37.46 12.42 -13.53
C ILE A 1092 -37.62 13.85 -13.03
N GLU A 1093 -38.41 14.06 -11.99
CA GLU A 1093 -38.60 15.39 -11.40
C GLU A 1093 -38.66 15.34 -9.88
N ASN A 1094 -38.35 16.48 -9.27
CA ASN A 1094 -38.65 16.80 -7.88
C ASN A 1094 -39.27 18.22 -7.83
N PRO A 1095 -39.57 18.77 -6.64
CA PRO A 1095 -40.18 20.10 -6.55
C PRO A 1095 -39.38 21.22 -7.23
N LYS A 1096 -38.04 21.11 -7.26
CA LYS A 1096 -37.13 22.17 -7.75
C LYS A 1096 -36.61 21.94 -9.17
N TYR A 1097 -36.47 20.68 -9.58
CA TYR A 1097 -35.77 20.31 -10.81
C TYR A 1097 -36.56 19.27 -11.60
N LYS A 1098 -36.41 19.31 -12.93
CA LYS A 1098 -36.96 18.32 -13.85
C LYS A 1098 -35.94 17.96 -14.92
N LEU A 1099 -35.81 16.69 -15.21
CA LEU A 1099 -34.84 16.14 -16.16
C LEU A 1099 -35.58 15.26 -17.16
N TYR A 1100 -35.39 15.56 -18.43
CA TYR A 1100 -35.87 14.79 -19.58
C TYR A 1100 -34.69 14.07 -20.23
N TYR A 1101 -34.91 12.83 -20.66
CA TYR A 1101 -33.97 12.03 -21.43
C TYR A 1101 -34.66 11.53 -22.70
N ASP A 1102 -34.04 11.80 -23.85
CA ASP A 1102 -34.47 11.35 -25.18
C ASP A 1102 -35.98 11.54 -25.42
N ARG A 1103 -36.50 12.72 -25.03
CA ARG A 1103 -37.93 13.04 -25.08
C ARG A 1103 -38.18 14.29 -25.91
N THR A 1104 -39.20 14.21 -26.75
CA THR A 1104 -39.72 15.36 -27.51
C THR A 1104 -40.28 16.42 -26.56
N ILE A 1105 -39.81 17.66 -26.72
CA ILE A 1105 -40.36 18.85 -26.09
C ILE A 1105 -41.48 19.39 -26.97
N LEU A 1106 -42.68 19.49 -26.41
CA LEU A 1106 -43.84 20.02 -27.12
C LEU A 1106 -43.77 21.55 -27.16
N THR A 1107 -44.01 22.12 -28.33
CA THR A 1107 -44.02 23.56 -28.59
C THR A 1107 -45.31 23.94 -29.32
N ASP A 1108 -45.71 25.21 -29.20
CA ASP A 1108 -46.88 25.79 -29.86
C ASP A 1108 -46.76 25.84 -31.40
N ASN A 1109 -45.52 25.94 -31.89
CA ASN A 1109 -45.15 25.87 -33.29
C ASN A 1109 -44.49 24.53 -33.63
N THR A 1110 -44.66 24.07 -34.88
CA THR A 1110 -43.98 22.87 -35.38
C THR A 1110 -42.49 23.13 -35.56
N ILE A 1111 -41.66 22.55 -34.68
CA ILE A 1111 -40.19 22.61 -34.77
C ILE A 1111 -39.68 21.25 -35.23
N TYR A 1112 -38.83 21.23 -36.26
CA TYR A 1112 -38.27 20.00 -36.81
C TYR A 1112 -37.32 19.29 -35.83
N ASN A 1113 -36.52 20.05 -35.09
CA ASN A 1113 -35.56 19.54 -34.10
C ASN A 1113 -36.02 19.83 -32.66
N ASN A 1114 -36.90 18.99 -32.13
CA ASN A 1114 -37.51 19.18 -30.79
C ASN A 1114 -37.23 18.06 -29.79
N ARG A 1115 -36.29 17.15 -30.09
CA ARG A 1115 -35.92 16.01 -29.23
C ARG A 1115 -34.41 16.02 -28.94
N PRO A 1116 -33.95 16.79 -27.94
CA PRO A 1116 -32.56 16.77 -27.48
C PRO A 1116 -32.25 15.53 -26.64
N ASP A 1117 -30.95 15.20 -26.50
CA ASP A 1117 -30.50 14.05 -25.70
C ASP A 1117 -30.94 14.18 -24.23
N ILE A 1118 -30.69 15.35 -23.62
CA ILE A 1118 -31.08 15.66 -22.25
C ILE A 1118 -31.65 17.08 -22.19
N THR A 1119 -32.76 17.29 -21.48
CA THR A 1119 -33.24 18.63 -21.10
C THR A 1119 -33.34 18.74 -19.59
N PHE A 1120 -32.63 19.68 -18.98
CA PHE A 1120 -32.65 19.93 -17.55
C PHE A 1120 -33.33 21.27 -17.24
N VAL A 1121 -34.38 21.24 -16.44
CA VAL A 1121 -35.18 22.40 -16.05
C VAL A 1121 -34.96 22.66 -14.57
N ASP A 1122 -34.48 23.85 -14.25
CA ASP A 1122 -34.40 24.42 -12.91
C ASP A 1122 -35.61 25.35 -12.74
N LYS A 1123 -36.57 24.92 -11.91
CA LYS A 1123 -37.82 25.61 -11.67
C LYS A 1123 -37.63 26.84 -10.78
N ASP A 1124 -36.70 26.77 -9.83
CA ASP A 1124 -36.42 27.85 -8.87
C ASP A 1124 -35.76 29.03 -9.57
N ASN A 1125 -34.74 28.76 -10.39
CA ASN A 1125 -34.00 29.82 -11.10
C ASN A 1125 -34.55 30.13 -12.49
N LYS A 1126 -35.65 29.50 -12.91
CA LYS A 1126 -36.26 29.64 -14.23
C LYS A 1126 -35.24 29.45 -15.38
N HIS A 1127 -34.40 28.43 -15.27
CA HIS A 1127 -33.42 28.09 -16.31
C HIS A 1127 -33.76 26.75 -16.94
N THR A 1128 -33.67 26.69 -18.28
CA THR A 1128 -33.78 25.42 -19.01
C THR A 1128 -32.51 25.19 -19.80
N TYR A 1129 -31.84 24.07 -19.54
CA TYR A 1129 -30.63 23.65 -20.21
C TYR A 1129 -30.95 22.56 -21.23
N ILE A 1130 -30.68 22.85 -22.50
CA ILE A 1130 -30.71 21.86 -23.57
C ILE A 1130 -29.30 21.29 -23.68
N ILE A 1131 -29.15 19.99 -23.46
CA ILE A 1131 -27.86 19.31 -23.44
C ILE A 1131 -27.84 18.27 -24.56
N ASP A 1132 -27.00 18.52 -25.56
CA ASP A 1132 -26.80 17.62 -26.70
C ASP A 1132 -25.35 17.12 -26.68
N ILE A 1133 -25.17 15.81 -26.83
CA ILE A 1133 -23.88 15.14 -26.63
C ILE A 1133 -23.28 14.74 -27.98
N ALA A 1134 -21.98 15.00 -28.18
CA ALA A 1134 -21.29 14.63 -29.40
C ALA A 1134 -19.93 14.01 -29.08
N VAL A 1135 -19.49 13.04 -29.89
CA VAL A 1135 -18.14 12.43 -29.80
C VAL A 1135 -17.44 12.50 -31.17
N PRO A 1136 -17.24 13.69 -31.76
CA PRO A 1136 -16.62 13.82 -33.08
C PRO A 1136 -15.12 13.51 -33.03
N ASN A 1137 -14.50 13.34 -34.20
CA ASN A 1137 -13.04 13.39 -34.29
C ASN A 1137 -12.55 14.83 -34.05
N THR A 1138 -11.33 14.99 -33.53
CA THR A 1138 -10.69 16.27 -33.19
C THR A 1138 -10.90 17.36 -34.25
N ASN A 1139 -10.64 17.02 -35.52
CA ASN A 1139 -10.71 17.93 -36.66
C ASN A 1139 -12.14 18.41 -37.01
N ASN A 1140 -13.18 17.78 -36.44
CA ASN A 1140 -14.57 18.10 -36.71
C ASN A 1140 -15.29 18.73 -35.49
N ILE A 1141 -14.58 18.93 -34.36
CA ILE A 1141 -15.18 19.43 -33.11
C ILE A 1141 -15.91 20.75 -33.35
N GLN A 1142 -15.24 21.76 -33.93
CA GLN A 1142 -15.83 23.08 -34.14
C GLN A 1142 -17.06 23.04 -35.06
N SER A 1143 -16.99 22.32 -36.18
CA SER A 1143 -18.13 22.17 -37.10
C SER A 1143 -19.31 21.50 -36.42
N THR A 1144 -19.08 20.46 -35.61
CA THR A 1144 -20.13 19.74 -34.89
C THR A 1144 -20.75 20.59 -33.78
N ILE A 1145 -19.95 21.42 -33.07
CA ILE A 1145 -20.48 22.37 -32.09
C ILE A 1145 -21.42 23.36 -32.78
N ILE A 1146 -20.96 24.01 -33.86
CA ILE A 1146 -21.75 25.00 -34.59
C ILE A 1146 -23.04 24.38 -35.14
N GLU A 1147 -22.95 23.20 -35.74
CA GLU A 1147 -24.10 22.45 -36.25
C GLU A 1147 -25.11 22.16 -35.15
N LYS A 1148 -24.67 21.62 -34.00
CA LYS A 1148 -25.56 21.28 -32.88
C LYS A 1148 -26.16 22.50 -32.19
N VAL A 1149 -25.42 23.60 -32.06
CA VAL A 1149 -25.98 24.87 -31.55
C VAL A 1149 -27.06 25.39 -32.48
N ARG A 1150 -26.79 25.45 -33.80
CA ARG A 1150 -27.78 25.89 -34.79
C ARG A 1150 -29.01 25.00 -34.80
N LYS A 1151 -28.83 23.68 -34.68
CA LYS A 1151 -29.91 22.67 -34.71
C LYS A 1151 -31.05 22.96 -33.72
N TYR A 1152 -30.74 23.44 -32.51
CA TYR A 1152 -31.74 23.68 -31.45
C TYR A 1152 -31.95 25.16 -31.11
N THR A 1153 -31.46 26.10 -31.93
CA THR A 1153 -31.64 27.54 -31.68
C THR A 1153 -33.14 27.90 -31.67
N GLU A 1154 -33.92 27.41 -32.64
CA GLU A 1154 -35.37 27.62 -32.69
C GLU A 1154 -36.09 27.02 -31.46
N LEU A 1155 -35.67 25.84 -31.02
CA LEU A 1155 -36.22 25.21 -29.81
C LEU A 1155 -35.91 26.03 -28.55
N GLN A 1156 -34.71 26.59 -28.44
CA GLN A 1156 -34.30 27.45 -27.32
C GLN A 1156 -35.18 28.70 -27.23
N ASP A 1157 -35.45 29.36 -28.35
CA ASP A 1157 -36.29 30.55 -28.41
C ASP A 1157 -37.75 30.25 -28.04
N GLN A 1158 -38.26 29.10 -28.48
CA GLN A 1158 -39.61 28.66 -28.12
C GLN A 1158 -39.72 28.27 -26.64
N ILE A 1159 -38.70 27.63 -26.07
CA ILE A 1159 -38.64 27.35 -24.62
C ILE A 1159 -38.62 28.65 -23.80
N LYS A 1160 -37.89 29.68 -24.26
CA LYS A 1160 -37.90 31.01 -23.62
C LYS A 1160 -39.30 31.62 -23.61
N ARG A 1161 -40.01 31.53 -24.73
CA ARG A 1161 -41.38 32.07 -24.87
C ARG A 1161 -42.41 31.29 -24.04
N LEU A 1162 -42.37 29.95 -24.10
CA LEU A 1162 -43.37 29.07 -23.47
C LEU A 1162 -43.22 28.96 -21.96
N LEU A 1163 -41.99 28.83 -21.46
CA LEU A 1163 -41.75 28.64 -20.02
C LEU A 1163 -41.43 29.94 -19.28
N ARG A 1164 -41.26 31.07 -19.97
CA ARG A 1164 -40.70 32.33 -19.40
C ARG A 1164 -39.39 32.10 -18.64
N HIS A 1165 -38.64 31.08 -19.05
CA HIS A 1165 -37.35 30.68 -18.49
C HIS A 1165 -36.23 31.22 -19.40
N GLU A 1166 -35.08 31.58 -18.84
CA GLU A 1166 -33.88 31.77 -19.66
C GLU A 1166 -33.41 30.40 -20.19
N GLY A 1167 -33.70 30.13 -21.47
CA GLY A 1167 -33.17 28.96 -22.17
C GLY A 1167 -31.67 29.11 -22.40
N ARG A 1168 -30.85 28.18 -21.89
CA ARG A 1168 -29.39 28.12 -22.08
C ARG A 1168 -29.04 26.84 -22.84
N HIS A 1169 -28.47 26.99 -24.04
CA HIS A 1169 -28.04 25.83 -24.82
C HIS A 1169 -26.63 25.42 -24.41
N VAL A 1170 -26.45 24.16 -24.00
CA VAL A 1170 -25.16 23.59 -23.59
C VAL A 1170 -24.84 22.41 -24.49
N VAL A 1171 -23.98 22.62 -25.48
CA VAL A 1171 -23.44 21.49 -26.25
C VAL A 1171 -22.32 20.87 -25.45
N TRP A 1172 -22.46 19.59 -25.14
CA TRP A 1172 -21.40 18.83 -24.50
C TRP A 1172 -20.68 18.01 -25.58
N VAL A 1173 -19.41 18.34 -25.81
CA VAL A 1173 -18.55 17.60 -26.76
C VAL A 1173 -17.51 16.82 -25.96
N GLY A 1174 -17.47 15.52 -26.18
CA GLY A 1174 -16.63 14.57 -25.45
C GLY A 1174 -15.46 14.01 -26.22
#